data_AF-A0A8J8Y7E3-F1
#
_entry.id   AF-A0A8J8Y7E3-F1
#
_cell.length_a   1.000
_cell.length_b   1.000
_cell.length_c   1.000
_cell.angle_alpha   90.00
_cell.angle_beta   90.00
_cell.angle_gamma   90.00
#
_symmetry.space_group_name_H-M   'P 1'
#
loop_
_entity.id
_entity.type
_entity.pdbx_description
1 polymer ?
#
loop_
_entity_poly.entity_id
_entity_poly.type
_entity_poly.pdbx_seq_one_letter_code
_entity_poly.pdbx_strand_id
1 'polypeptide(L)'
;MEGTMAGMVALWNEWEIRVLVLSSLALQVFLLFSAVIRKRNVSAVLGLLLWLAYLLADSIAIYALGYLSQTRVPRGVDVRSFRNTHRIQAFWAPFLLLHLGGQDTITAFSIEDNELWKRHLLSLLSQVALAMYVFAKSRPGADILAPAVFMFLSGILKYGERTWALKCASMDNLRSGMVTTPDPGPNYAKFMEEYRFTREAGLQAEIVIEPERRGGWVTAAAIAEESVPYTTIITDARRFFVTFKRLFVNLILSFQDRTRSQATFLRLTPEQAYKIIEIELSLMYDTLHSKAAVIHTWYGRLFRCVTLLSTSAACLLFNLLDKDRYESHDTRVDIFITNLLFGGALCLEVYAIGMMLISYWTYAALQGCNCRTLSHLLFKSIKYFRPESRPKWSNLMAQHNLISYCLHDRATLLTKVITMVGLKGHWDSWMHIQHIDVLPELKTLVFRELKDKAVSIVDNAESYRKFSNHRGQWALQCKGYYKELGWSVEVEFDESILLWHIATDLCFYYDIDGSDGDAKLTEYVGISRAVSNYMLFLLVARPFMLTAGIGQIRFGDTCAEAKIFFEREMALPDERAAAAMVLEVNAEIAPRDVKGDRSKSVLFDACRLAKSLLELQPGKRWRLIRVVWVEILCYAASKCRSNFHAKQLSNGGELLTVVWFLMAHLGMGEQYRIEAGHARAKLIVEKN
;
A
#
# COMPACT_ATOMS: atom_id res chain seq x y z
N MET A 1 29.73 42.44 -19.93
CA MET A 1 28.61 41.69 -19.29
C MET A 1 27.50 41.35 -20.26
N GLU A 2 27.05 42.27 -21.13
CA GLU A 2 26.01 41.97 -22.13
C GLU A 2 26.43 40.93 -23.18
N GLY A 3 27.67 41.00 -23.70
CA GLY A 3 28.18 40.01 -24.67
C GLY A 3 28.34 38.60 -24.09
N THR A 4 28.69 38.47 -22.81
CA THR A 4 28.79 37.17 -22.11
C THR A 4 27.41 36.58 -21.84
N MET A 5 26.42 37.40 -21.48
CA MET A 5 25.04 36.95 -21.26
C MET A 5 24.37 36.55 -22.58
N ALA A 6 24.59 37.30 -23.66
CA ALA A 6 24.11 36.94 -25.00
C ALA A 6 24.72 35.63 -25.51
N GLY A 7 26.02 35.41 -25.29
CA GLY A 7 26.70 34.15 -25.61
C GLY A 7 26.16 32.96 -24.81
N MET A 8 25.91 33.14 -23.50
CA MET A 8 25.29 32.10 -22.66
C MET A 8 23.86 31.75 -23.09
N VAL A 9 23.06 32.75 -23.48
CA VAL A 9 21.70 32.54 -23.99
C VAL A 9 21.72 31.81 -25.33
N ALA A 10 22.65 32.16 -26.23
CA ALA A 10 22.80 31.45 -27.50
C ALA A 10 23.20 29.98 -27.29
N LEU A 11 24.17 29.72 -26.42
CA LEU A 11 24.58 28.36 -26.04
C LEU A 11 23.45 27.57 -25.39
N TRP A 12 22.66 28.20 -24.51
CA TRP A 12 21.49 27.55 -23.92
C TRP A 12 20.47 27.16 -24.99
N ASN A 13 20.11 28.06 -25.90
CA ASN A 13 19.13 27.80 -26.95
C ASN A 13 19.55 26.64 -27.89
N GLU A 14 20.86 26.48 -28.13
CA GLU A 14 21.40 25.37 -28.92
C GLU A 14 21.33 24.02 -28.18
N TRP A 15 21.62 24.01 -26.88
CA TRP A 15 21.67 22.80 -26.06
C TRP A 15 20.34 22.43 -25.41
N GLU A 16 19.37 23.34 -25.37
CA GLU A 16 18.13 23.20 -24.61
C GLU A 16 17.42 21.87 -24.92
N ILE A 17 17.15 21.58 -26.20
CA ILE A 17 16.47 20.35 -26.58
C ILE A 17 17.31 19.09 -26.29
N ARG A 18 18.63 19.16 -26.44
CA ARG A 18 19.56 18.05 -26.13
C ARG A 18 19.49 17.73 -24.65
N VAL A 19 19.55 18.74 -23.79
CA VAL A 19 19.44 18.61 -22.33
C VAL A 19 18.08 18.04 -21.95
N LEU A 20 16.98 18.58 -22.49
CA LEU A 20 15.63 18.11 -22.16
C LEU A 20 15.43 16.62 -22.48
N VAL A 21 15.88 16.16 -23.64
CA VAL A 21 15.72 14.77 -24.08
C VAL A 21 16.58 13.82 -23.24
N LEU A 22 17.82 14.22 -22.91
CA LEU A 22 18.71 13.45 -22.02
C LEU A 22 18.19 13.42 -20.58
N SER A 23 17.70 14.54 -20.05
CA SER A 23 17.05 14.61 -18.73
C SER A 23 15.80 13.73 -18.69
N SER A 24 15.01 13.69 -19.77
CA SER A 24 13.86 12.80 -19.89
C SER A 24 14.29 11.33 -19.76
N LEU A 25 15.31 10.89 -20.51
CA LEU A 25 15.85 9.53 -20.38
C LEU A 25 16.40 9.25 -18.97
N ALA A 26 17.14 10.18 -18.38
CA ALA A 26 17.72 10.03 -17.05
C ALA A 26 16.63 9.85 -15.97
N LEU A 27 15.53 10.60 -16.05
CA LEU A 27 14.38 10.44 -15.16
C LEU A 27 13.72 9.07 -15.34
N GLN A 28 13.58 8.58 -16.58
CA GLN A 28 13.05 7.25 -16.84
C GLN A 28 13.93 6.15 -16.22
N VAL A 29 15.26 6.25 -16.36
CA VAL A 29 16.20 5.32 -15.74
C VAL A 29 16.13 5.39 -14.21
N PHE A 30 16.08 6.59 -13.62
CA PHE A 30 15.94 6.77 -12.18
C PHE A 30 14.64 6.14 -11.65
N LEU A 31 13.50 6.40 -12.31
CA LEU A 31 12.21 5.84 -11.92
C LEU A 31 12.19 4.32 -12.00
N LEU A 32 12.87 3.73 -13.00
CA LEU A 32 12.95 2.27 -13.15
C LEU A 32 13.52 1.62 -11.89
N PHE A 33 14.68 2.08 -11.42
CA PHE A 33 15.40 1.48 -10.30
C PHE A 33 14.81 1.89 -8.94
N SER A 34 14.53 3.19 -8.74
CA SER A 34 14.10 3.72 -7.46
C SER A 34 12.67 3.30 -7.08
N ALA A 35 11.77 3.13 -8.06
CA ALA A 35 10.39 2.70 -7.78
C ALA A 35 10.30 1.27 -7.20
N VAL A 36 11.23 0.38 -7.56
CA VAL A 36 11.31 -0.98 -7.01
C VAL A 36 11.75 -0.98 -5.54
N ILE A 37 12.44 0.08 -5.10
CA ILE A 37 12.88 0.27 -3.72
C ILE A 37 11.74 0.84 -2.87
N ARG A 38 10.93 1.74 -3.44
CA ARG A 38 9.81 2.45 -2.77
C ARG A 38 8.91 1.52 -1.94
N LYS A 39 8.52 0.38 -2.50
CA LYS A 39 7.66 -0.61 -1.83
C LYS A 39 8.18 -1.11 -0.48
N ARG A 40 9.50 -1.05 -0.26
CA ARG A 40 10.19 -1.64 0.90
C ARG A 40 10.92 -0.59 1.74
N ASN A 41 10.69 0.68 1.48
CA ASN A 41 11.42 1.76 2.13
C ASN A 41 10.46 2.88 2.52
N VAL A 42 10.60 3.41 3.74
CA VAL A 42 9.77 4.48 4.31
C VAL A 42 10.51 5.83 4.31
N SER A 43 11.69 5.89 3.68
CA SER A 43 12.49 7.12 3.61
C SER A 43 11.74 8.28 2.95
N ALA A 44 11.55 9.35 3.72
CA ALA A 44 10.92 10.59 3.24
C ALA A 44 11.71 11.22 2.08
N VAL A 45 13.05 11.15 2.12
CA VAL A 45 13.92 11.69 1.06
C VAL A 45 13.72 10.93 -0.25
N LEU A 46 13.74 9.60 -0.19
CA LEU A 46 13.47 8.77 -1.38
C LEU A 46 12.06 9.04 -1.92
N GLY A 47 11.07 9.16 -1.03
CA GLY A 47 9.69 9.51 -1.39
C GLY A 47 9.61 10.85 -2.13
N LEU A 48 10.27 11.89 -1.62
CA LEU A 48 10.31 13.22 -2.24
C LEU A 48 11.00 13.19 -3.61
N LEU A 49 12.17 12.55 -3.71
CA LEU A 49 12.91 12.43 -4.98
C LEU A 49 12.10 11.67 -6.03
N LEU A 50 11.43 10.57 -5.65
CA LEU A 50 10.54 9.82 -6.53
C LEU A 50 9.34 10.65 -6.96
N TRP A 51 8.73 11.40 -6.05
CA TRP A 51 7.61 12.29 -6.36
C TRP A 51 8.01 13.37 -7.37
N LEU A 52 9.14 14.04 -7.14
CA LEU A 52 9.68 15.04 -8.07
C LEU A 52 10.00 14.41 -9.43
N ALA A 53 10.70 13.28 -9.46
CA ALA A 53 11.04 12.61 -10.71
C ALA A 53 9.81 12.16 -11.50
N TYR A 54 8.78 11.66 -10.80
CA TYR A 54 7.51 11.24 -11.41
C TYR A 54 6.80 12.41 -12.09
N LEU A 55 6.73 13.57 -11.43
CA LEU A 55 6.09 14.77 -11.99
C LEU A 55 6.90 15.41 -13.12
N LEU A 56 8.23 15.46 -12.97
CA LEU A 56 9.13 16.03 -13.97
C LEU A 56 9.22 15.17 -15.23
N ALA A 57 9.11 13.85 -15.12
CA ALA A 57 9.23 12.94 -16.27
C ALA A 57 8.24 13.26 -17.40
N ASP A 58 6.96 13.47 -17.05
CA ASP A 58 5.93 13.82 -18.02
C ASP A 58 6.06 15.29 -18.47
N SER A 59 6.36 16.18 -17.53
CA SER A 59 6.43 17.63 -17.80
C SER A 59 7.57 17.99 -18.75
N ILE A 60 8.78 17.42 -18.54
CA ILE A 60 9.94 17.63 -19.42
C ILE A 60 9.68 17.07 -20.82
N ALA A 61 9.05 15.90 -20.93
CA ALA A 61 8.77 15.29 -22.23
C ALA A 61 7.73 16.09 -23.03
N ILE A 62 6.65 16.57 -22.38
CA ILE A 62 5.64 17.43 -23.03
C ILE A 62 6.26 18.78 -23.41
N TYR A 63 7.05 19.38 -22.54
CA TYR A 63 7.74 20.64 -22.84
C TYR A 63 8.69 20.49 -24.03
N ALA A 64 9.47 19.41 -24.08
CA ALA A 64 10.37 19.12 -25.21
C ALA A 64 9.61 18.95 -26.54
N LEU A 65 8.45 18.26 -26.53
CA LEU A 65 7.58 18.18 -27.71
C LEU A 65 7.03 19.56 -28.13
N GLY A 66 6.62 20.36 -27.15
CA GLY A 66 6.19 21.74 -27.36
C GLY A 66 7.29 22.62 -27.96
N TYR A 67 8.51 22.52 -27.44
CA TYR A 67 9.69 23.23 -27.94
C TYR A 67 9.96 22.87 -29.41
N LEU A 68 10.03 21.57 -29.73
CA LEU A 68 10.22 21.08 -31.11
C LEU A 68 9.13 21.57 -32.08
N SER A 69 7.91 21.83 -31.59
CA SER A 69 6.82 22.37 -32.42
C SER A 69 7.04 23.83 -32.81
N GLN A 70 7.75 24.61 -31.99
CA GLN A 70 7.93 26.05 -32.17
C GLN A 70 9.19 26.39 -32.97
N THR A 71 10.12 25.46 -33.13
CA THR A 71 11.39 25.70 -33.82
C THR A 71 11.16 26.28 -35.23
N ARG A 72 11.85 27.39 -35.52
CA ARG A 72 11.86 28.12 -36.79
C ARG A 72 13.30 28.27 -37.27
N VAL A 73 13.48 28.44 -38.58
CA VAL A 73 14.79 28.70 -39.18
C VAL A 73 15.34 30.04 -38.65
N PRO A 74 16.48 30.06 -37.93
CA PRO A 74 17.11 31.29 -37.46
C PRO A 74 17.61 32.12 -38.64
N ARG A 75 17.58 33.46 -38.51
CA ARG A 75 18.12 34.36 -39.54
C ARG A 75 19.66 34.24 -39.57
N GLY A 76 20.22 33.98 -40.74
CA GLY A 76 21.67 33.93 -40.96
C GLY A 76 22.33 32.54 -40.88
N VAL A 77 21.57 31.47 -40.63
CA VAL A 77 22.07 30.08 -40.61
C VAL A 77 21.83 29.41 -41.96
N ASP A 78 22.77 28.58 -42.42
CA ASP A 78 22.58 27.77 -43.63
C ASP A 78 21.34 26.87 -43.49
N VAL A 79 20.39 27.08 -44.40
CA VAL A 79 19.11 26.38 -44.44
C VAL A 79 19.29 24.86 -44.60
N ARG A 80 20.34 24.39 -45.29
CA ARG A 80 20.58 22.95 -45.45
C ARG A 80 21.09 22.32 -44.16
N SER A 81 22.13 22.89 -43.56
CA SER A 81 22.68 22.41 -42.28
C SER A 81 21.62 22.46 -41.17
N PHE A 82 20.91 23.57 -41.03
CA PHE A 82 19.82 23.72 -40.05
C PHE A 82 18.72 22.67 -40.26
N ARG A 83 18.30 22.43 -41.51
CA ARG A 83 17.25 21.45 -41.82
C ARG A 83 17.70 20.02 -41.54
N ASN A 84 18.98 19.69 -41.72
CA ASN A 84 19.51 18.36 -41.39
C ASN A 84 19.55 18.11 -39.89
N THR A 85 20.02 19.08 -39.10
CA THR A 85 20.00 19.02 -37.63
C THR A 85 18.56 18.95 -37.10
N HIS A 86 17.67 19.80 -37.60
CA HIS A 86 16.26 19.81 -37.21
C HIS A 86 15.51 18.50 -37.58
N ARG A 87 15.93 17.78 -38.63
CA ARG A 87 15.34 16.47 -38.98
C ARG A 87 15.66 15.40 -37.94
N ILE A 88 16.88 15.35 -37.45
CA ILE A 88 17.29 14.40 -36.40
C ILE A 88 16.66 14.79 -35.06
N GLN A 89 16.57 16.08 -34.74
CA GLN A 89 15.88 16.54 -33.54
C GLN A 89 14.38 16.23 -33.57
N ALA A 90 13.72 16.37 -34.74
CA ALA A 90 12.31 15.97 -34.90
C ALA A 90 12.11 14.45 -34.75
N PHE A 91 13.14 13.64 -35.05
CA PHE A 91 13.14 12.20 -34.81
C PHE A 91 13.15 11.84 -33.32
N TRP A 92 13.43 12.78 -32.41
CA TRP A 92 13.27 12.56 -30.96
C TRP A 92 11.82 12.60 -30.49
N ALA A 93 10.88 13.13 -31.28
CA ALA A 93 9.47 13.18 -30.90
C ALA A 93 8.86 11.78 -30.60
N PRO A 94 9.09 10.73 -31.42
CA PRO A 94 8.75 9.35 -31.05
C PRO A 94 9.39 8.83 -29.75
N PHE A 95 10.63 9.21 -29.45
CA PHE A 95 11.27 8.83 -28.17
C PHE A 95 10.62 9.52 -26.98
N LEU A 96 10.22 10.78 -27.14
CA LEU A 96 9.48 11.50 -26.11
C LEU A 96 8.11 10.85 -25.86
N LEU A 97 7.42 10.35 -26.90
CA LEU A 97 6.22 9.52 -26.72
C LEU A 97 6.52 8.22 -25.96
N LEU A 98 7.63 7.55 -26.28
CA LEU A 98 8.08 6.35 -25.56
C LEU A 98 8.33 6.66 -24.06
N HIS A 99 8.95 7.80 -23.75
CA HIS A 99 9.19 8.25 -22.38
C HIS A 99 7.88 8.62 -21.65
N LEU A 100 6.92 9.23 -22.33
CA LEU A 100 5.57 9.49 -21.80
C LEU A 100 4.81 8.20 -21.49
N GLY A 101 5.15 7.10 -22.17
CA GLY A 101 4.70 5.76 -21.80
C GLY A 101 5.18 5.29 -20.43
N GLY A 102 6.15 5.97 -19.80
CA GLY A 102 6.60 5.74 -18.44
C GLY A 102 7.21 4.35 -18.20
N GLN A 103 7.78 4.17 -17.01
CA GLN A 103 8.36 2.89 -16.61
C GLN A 103 7.31 1.89 -16.16
N ASP A 104 7.64 0.60 -16.25
CA ASP A 104 6.71 -0.47 -15.89
C ASP A 104 6.58 -0.64 -14.38
N THR A 105 7.60 -0.21 -13.64
CA THR A 105 7.69 -0.27 -12.19
C THR A 105 6.86 0.79 -11.48
N ILE A 106 6.48 1.87 -12.18
CA ILE A 106 5.65 2.95 -11.65
C ILE A 106 4.76 3.56 -12.74
N THR A 107 3.45 3.30 -12.64
CA THR A 107 2.42 3.94 -13.47
C THR A 107 1.76 5.09 -12.74
N ALA A 108 1.51 4.91 -11.45
CA ALA A 108 0.77 5.80 -10.58
C ALA A 108 1.56 6.03 -9.30
N PHE A 109 1.82 7.30 -8.97
CA PHE A 109 2.51 7.60 -7.72
C PHE A 109 1.56 7.39 -6.54
N SER A 110 0.28 7.75 -6.68
CA SER A 110 -0.77 7.47 -5.71
C SER A 110 -1.96 6.76 -6.38
N ILE A 111 -2.85 6.16 -5.58
CA ILE A 111 -4.03 5.47 -6.14
C ILE A 111 -4.98 6.43 -6.86
N GLU A 112 -4.98 7.71 -6.45
CA GLU A 112 -5.79 8.76 -7.05
C GLU A 112 -5.37 9.05 -8.51
N ASP A 113 -4.10 8.84 -8.88
CA ASP A 113 -3.63 8.97 -10.26
C ASP A 113 -4.31 7.96 -11.20
N ASN A 114 -4.67 6.77 -10.70
CA ASN A 114 -5.37 5.75 -11.48
C ASN A 114 -6.78 6.23 -11.90
N GLU A 115 -7.45 7.00 -11.04
CA GLU A 115 -8.79 7.52 -11.33
C GLU A 115 -8.77 8.58 -12.45
N LEU A 116 -7.61 9.20 -12.69
CA LEU A 116 -7.39 10.19 -13.73
C LEU A 116 -7.06 9.59 -15.11
N TRP A 117 -7.27 8.28 -15.31
CA TRP A 117 -6.93 7.60 -16.57
C TRP A 117 -7.56 8.24 -17.83
N LYS A 118 -8.74 8.84 -17.72
CA LYS A 118 -9.39 9.58 -18.83
C LYS A 118 -8.59 10.82 -19.25
N ARG A 119 -8.00 11.53 -18.28
CA ARG A 119 -7.09 12.66 -18.54
C ARG A 119 -5.81 12.17 -19.22
N HIS A 120 -5.26 11.04 -18.78
CA HIS A 120 -4.12 10.42 -19.45
C HIS A 120 -4.44 9.97 -20.88
N LEU A 121 -5.65 9.47 -21.14
CA LEU A 121 -6.10 9.12 -22.49
C LEU A 121 -6.17 10.35 -23.40
N LEU A 122 -6.74 11.46 -22.92
CA LEU A 122 -6.75 12.72 -23.68
C LEU A 122 -5.32 13.22 -23.95
N SER A 123 -4.46 13.15 -22.93
CA SER A 123 -3.03 13.48 -23.06
C SER A 123 -2.38 12.63 -24.14
N LEU A 124 -2.53 11.31 -24.11
CA LEU A 124 -2.02 10.38 -25.13
C LEU A 124 -2.42 10.83 -26.54
N LEU A 125 -3.71 11.08 -26.78
CA LEU A 125 -4.20 11.49 -28.10
C LEU A 125 -3.59 12.83 -28.54
N SER A 126 -3.56 13.83 -27.65
CA SER A 126 -3.00 15.15 -27.94
C SER A 126 -1.49 15.12 -28.20
N GLN A 127 -0.72 14.36 -27.42
CA GLN A 127 0.74 14.26 -27.55
C GLN A 127 1.13 13.46 -28.79
N VAL A 128 0.39 12.39 -29.12
CA VAL A 128 0.59 11.66 -30.38
C VAL A 128 0.32 12.56 -31.58
N ALA A 129 -0.75 13.35 -31.56
CA ALA A 129 -1.03 14.35 -32.60
C ALA A 129 0.08 15.41 -32.70
N LEU A 130 0.55 15.94 -31.57
CA LEU A 130 1.65 16.92 -31.54
C LEU A 130 2.96 16.35 -32.07
N ALA A 131 3.33 15.12 -31.68
CA ALA A 131 4.54 14.46 -32.15
C ALA A 131 4.48 14.16 -33.66
N MET A 132 3.32 13.72 -34.17
CA MET A 132 3.11 13.56 -35.61
C MET A 132 3.19 14.89 -36.36
N TYR A 133 2.63 15.97 -35.79
CA TYR A 133 2.75 17.33 -36.35
C TYR A 133 4.20 17.81 -36.41
N VAL A 134 4.95 17.68 -35.31
CA VAL A 134 6.39 18.03 -35.24
C VAL A 134 7.17 17.27 -36.32
N PHE A 135 6.94 15.96 -36.42
CA PHE A 135 7.61 15.12 -37.40
C PHE A 135 7.23 15.50 -38.83
N ALA A 136 5.94 15.70 -39.14
CA ALA A 136 5.49 16.11 -40.46
C ALA A 136 6.01 17.52 -40.85
N LYS A 137 6.01 18.47 -39.91
CA LYS A 137 6.55 19.83 -40.09
C LYS A 137 8.03 19.81 -40.46
N SER A 138 8.81 18.85 -39.95
CA SER A 138 10.24 18.71 -40.25
C SER A 138 10.55 18.31 -41.70
N ARG A 139 9.54 17.85 -42.47
CA ARG A 139 9.69 17.28 -43.83
C ARG A 139 10.80 16.22 -43.87
N PRO A 140 10.55 15.05 -43.25
CA PRO A 140 11.53 13.98 -43.14
C PRO A 140 11.94 13.48 -44.53
N GLY A 141 13.21 13.16 -44.71
CA GLY A 141 13.65 12.40 -45.89
C GLY A 141 13.12 10.97 -45.84
N ALA A 142 13.04 10.31 -46.99
CA ALA A 142 12.66 8.89 -47.07
C ALA A 142 13.50 8.00 -46.13
N ASP A 143 14.77 8.38 -45.95
CA ASP A 143 15.76 7.71 -45.12
C ASP A 143 15.37 7.67 -43.62
N ILE A 144 14.85 8.76 -43.04
CA ILE A 144 14.48 8.84 -41.61
C ILE A 144 13.05 8.36 -41.37
N LEU A 145 12.22 8.35 -42.41
CA LEU A 145 10.81 7.98 -42.31
C LEU A 145 10.63 6.53 -41.82
N ALA A 146 11.39 5.58 -42.37
CA ALA A 146 11.25 4.17 -42.00
C ALA A 146 11.60 3.90 -40.52
N PRO A 147 12.78 4.31 -39.98
CA PRO A 147 13.04 4.24 -38.54
C PRO A 147 11.97 4.93 -37.69
N ALA A 148 11.40 6.04 -38.17
CA ALA A 148 10.43 6.82 -37.40
C ALA A 148 9.10 6.10 -37.25
N VAL A 149 8.61 5.41 -38.29
CA VAL A 149 7.38 4.61 -38.22
C VAL A 149 7.48 3.54 -37.13
N PHE A 150 8.59 2.82 -37.08
CA PHE A 150 8.83 1.81 -36.04
C PHE A 150 8.94 2.42 -34.64
N MET A 151 9.57 3.59 -34.50
CA MET A 151 9.63 4.28 -33.21
C MET A 151 8.27 4.84 -32.77
N PHE A 152 7.46 5.38 -33.69
CA PHE A 152 6.10 5.83 -33.42
C PHE A 152 5.23 4.66 -32.96
N LEU A 153 5.32 3.51 -33.62
CA LEU A 153 4.61 2.29 -33.20
C LEU A 153 4.98 1.91 -31.76
N SER A 154 6.27 1.88 -31.44
CA SER A 154 6.75 1.56 -30.09
C SER A 154 6.26 2.58 -29.04
N GLY A 155 6.39 3.88 -29.34
CA GLY A 155 5.98 4.96 -28.44
C GLY A 155 4.47 4.98 -28.17
N ILE A 156 3.65 4.83 -29.22
CA ILE A 156 2.18 4.78 -29.10
C ILE A 156 1.76 3.56 -28.29
N LEU A 157 2.34 2.38 -28.55
CA LEU A 157 2.02 1.16 -27.80
C LEU A 157 2.36 1.32 -26.32
N LYS A 158 3.57 1.80 -25.97
CA LYS A 158 3.95 1.99 -24.57
C LYS A 158 3.09 3.01 -23.84
N TYR A 159 2.71 4.11 -24.50
CA TYR A 159 1.86 5.13 -23.89
C TYR A 159 0.39 4.66 -23.79
N GLY A 160 -0.08 3.89 -24.76
CA GLY A 160 -1.33 3.14 -24.67
C GLY A 160 -1.35 2.15 -23.51
N GLU A 161 -0.29 1.36 -23.34
CA GLU A 161 -0.13 0.40 -22.22
C GLU A 161 -0.24 1.09 -20.86
N ARG A 162 0.43 2.24 -20.66
CA ARG A 162 0.33 3.02 -19.41
C ARG A 162 -1.10 3.45 -19.15
N THR A 163 -1.78 4.00 -20.16
CA THR A 163 -3.16 4.45 -20.03
C THR A 163 -4.11 3.30 -19.71
N TRP A 164 -3.91 2.14 -20.35
CA TRP A 164 -4.69 0.95 -20.06
C TRP A 164 -4.41 0.40 -18.66
N ALA A 165 -3.15 0.40 -18.21
CA ALA A 165 -2.79 -0.01 -16.86
C ALA A 165 -3.47 0.87 -15.79
N LEU A 166 -3.45 2.20 -15.95
CA LEU A 166 -4.16 3.12 -15.06
C LEU A 166 -5.67 2.84 -15.03
N LYS A 167 -6.29 2.61 -16.19
CA LYS A 167 -7.71 2.23 -16.27
C LYS A 167 -7.98 0.93 -15.51
N CYS A 168 -7.17 -0.11 -15.73
CA CYS A 168 -7.32 -1.40 -15.05
C CYS A 168 -7.07 -1.32 -13.54
N ALA A 169 -6.26 -0.38 -13.07
CA ALA A 169 -5.91 -0.18 -11.67
C ALA A 169 -6.87 0.76 -10.91
N SER A 170 -7.74 1.50 -11.63
CA SER A 170 -8.81 2.30 -11.01
C SER A 170 -9.77 1.41 -10.22
N MET A 171 -10.17 1.88 -9.04
CA MET A 171 -10.99 1.13 -8.08
C MET A 171 -12.33 0.71 -8.68
N ASP A 172 -12.94 1.58 -9.49
CA ASP A 172 -14.21 1.30 -10.14
C ASP A 172 -14.09 0.18 -11.18
N ASN A 173 -13.04 0.19 -12.01
CA ASN A 173 -12.81 -0.87 -13.00
C ASN A 173 -12.38 -2.18 -12.35
N LEU A 174 -11.57 -2.13 -11.28
CA LEU A 174 -11.24 -3.31 -10.49
C LEU A 174 -12.50 -3.93 -9.89
N ARG A 175 -13.38 -3.10 -9.31
CA ARG A 175 -14.66 -3.54 -8.76
C ARG A 175 -15.53 -4.15 -9.84
N SER A 176 -15.80 -3.42 -10.93
CA SER A 176 -16.69 -3.88 -12.01
C SER A 176 -16.21 -5.17 -12.65
N GLY A 177 -14.89 -5.37 -12.79
CA GLY A 177 -14.30 -6.61 -13.29
C GLY A 177 -14.40 -7.81 -12.34
N MET A 178 -14.84 -7.61 -11.09
CA MET A 178 -14.97 -8.65 -10.06
C MET A 178 -16.40 -8.86 -9.58
N VAL A 179 -17.35 -7.97 -9.92
CA VAL A 179 -18.78 -8.15 -9.59
C VAL A 179 -19.34 -9.32 -10.40
N THR A 180 -19.91 -10.30 -9.73
CA THR A 180 -20.66 -11.39 -10.37
C THR A 180 -22.07 -10.93 -10.72
N THR A 181 -22.69 -11.57 -11.71
CA THR A 181 -24.10 -11.32 -12.04
C THR A 181 -24.97 -11.50 -10.79
N PRO A 182 -25.97 -10.63 -10.55
CA PRO A 182 -26.88 -10.77 -9.43
C PRO A 182 -27.55 -12.15 -9.46
N ASP A 183 -27.40 -12.91 -8.39
CA ASP A 183 -28.10 -14.18 -8.18
C ASP A 183 -29.18 -13.94 -7.12
N PRO A 184 -30.47 -13.97 -7.49
CA PRO A 184 -31.57 -13.82 -6.53
C PRO A 184 -31.72 -15.05 -5.62
N GLY A 185 -30.97 -16.12 -5.86
CA GLY A 185 -31.11 -17.40 -5.18
C GLY A 185 -32.32 -18.20 -5.69
N PRO A 186 -32.74 -19.24 -4.95
CA PRO A 186 -33.92 -20.03 -5.29
C PRO A 186 -35.18 -19.14 -5.37
N ASN A 187 -36.07 -19.43 -6.31
CA ASN A 187 -37.34 -18.71 -6.43
C ASN A 187 -38.24 -19.05 -5.23
N TYR A 188 -38.31 -18.14 -4.27
CA TYR A 188 -39.10 -18.29 -3.05
C TYR A 188 -40.59 -18.51 -3.33
N ALA A 189 -41.17 -17.76 -4.27
CA ALA A 189 -42.59 -17.88 -4.60
C ALA A 189 -42.90 -19.29 -5.13
N LYS A 190 -42.08 -19.80 -6.05
CA LYS A 190 -42.23 -21.16 -6.58
C LYS A 190 -42.07 -22.23 -5.49
N PHE A 191 -41.09 -22.07 -4.59
CA PHE A 191 -40.88 -23.00 -3.49
C PHE A 191 -42.09 -23.05 -2.54
N MET A 192 -42.67 -21.89 -2.21
CA MET A 192 -43.85 -21.80 -1.36
C MET A 192 -45.13 -22.32 -2.05
N GLU A 193 -45.26 -22.11 -3.37
CA GLU A 193 -46.33 -22.71 -4.17
C GLU A 193 -46.25 -24.24 -4.15
N GLU A 194 -45.06 -24.81 -4.37
CA GLU A 194 -44.84 -26.27 -4.33
C GLU A 194 -45.17 -26.86 -2.95
N TYR A 195 -44.75 -26.19 -1.87
CA TYR A 195 -45.13 -26.57 -0.50
C TYR A 195 -46.65 -26.55 -0.30
N ARG A 196 -47.33 -25.49 -0.77
CA ARG A 196 -48.78 -25.35 -0.66
C ARG A 196 -49.54 -26.43 -1.43
N PHE A 197 -49.19 -26.65 -2.71
CA PHE A 197 -49.82 -27.68 -3.54
C PHE A 197 -49.64 -29.08 -2.95
N THR A 198 -48.46 -29.38 -2.40
CA THR A 198 -48.20 -30.68 -1.77
C THR A 198 -49.08 -30.90 -0.53
N ARG A 199 -49.30 -29.85 0.27
CA ARG A 199 -50.23 -29.89 1.42
C ARG A 199 -51.69 -30.04 0.98
N GLU A 200 -52.12 -29.30 -0.05
CA GLU A 200 -53.47 -29.38 -0.61
C GLU A 200 -53.76 -30.76 -1.23
N ALA A 201 -52.75 -31.44 -1.78
CA ALA A 201 -52.85 -32.79 -2.32
C ALA A 201 -52.93 -33.91 -1.25
N GLY A 202 -52.94 -33.56 0.04
CA GLY A 202 -53.06 -34.51 1.16
C GLY A 202 -51.76 -35.23 1.54
N LEU A 203 -50.60 -34.81 1.00
CA LEU A 203 -49.29 -35.39 1.33
C LEU A 203 -48.69 -34.71 2.58
N GLN A 204 -47.92 -35.46 3.37
CA GLN A 204 -47.17 -34.89 4.49
C GLN A 204 -45.92 -34.17 3.96
N ALA A 205 -45.98 -32.84 3.95
CA ALA A 205 -44.88 -31.98 3.49
C ALA A 205 -44.29 -31.17 4.64
N GLU A 206 -42.99 -31.31 4.90
CA GLU A 206 -42.26 -30.55 5.91
C GLU A 206 -41.15 -29.71 5.27
N ILE A 207 -41.02 -28.45 5.72
CA ILE A 207 -39.88 -27.61 5.35
C ILE A 207 -38.80 -27.85 6.38
N VAL A 208 -37.78 -28.61 6.00
CA VAL A 208 -36.60 -28.81 6.84
C VAL A 208 -35.55 -27.79 6.43
N ILE A 209 -35.18 -26.93 7.36
CA ILE A 209 -34.03 -26.06 7.20
C ILE A 209 -32.80 -26.95 7.40
N GLU A 210 -32.17 -27.38 6.32
CA GLU A 210 -30.90 -28.07 6.43
C GLU A 210 -29.83 -27.04 6.83
N PRO A 211 -29.25 -27.17 8.03
CA PRO A 211 -28.04 -26.41 8.32
C PRO A 211 -26.98 -26.84 7.31
N GLU A 212 -26.20 -25.87 6.84
CA GLU A 212 -25.14 -26.12 5.88
C GLU A 212 -24.25 -27.28 6.38
N ARG A 213 -23.88 -28.22 5.48
CA ARG A 213 -22.90 -29.27 5.78
C ARG A 213 -21.62 -28.57 6.20
N ARG A 214 -21.43 -28.47 7.52
CA ARG A 214 -20.22 -27.95 8.12
C ARG A 214 -19.10 -28.91 7.70
N GLY A 215 -18.33 -28.53 6.67
CA GLY A 215 -17.24 -29.36 6.13
C GLY A 215 -16.36 -29.84 7.28
N GLY A 216 -15.99 -31.13 7.25
CA GLY A 216 -15.34 -31.86 8.34
C GLY A 216 -14.42 -30.99 9.19
N TRP A 217 -14.87 -30.70 10.40
CA TRP A 217 -14.20 -29.80 11.32
C TRP A 217 -12.83 -30.34 11.70
N VAL A 218 -11.82 -29.49 11.60
CA VAL A 218 -10.53 -29.75 12.23
C VAL A 218 -10.69 -29.35 13.70
N THR A 219 -10.80 -30.33 14.60
CA THR A 219 -10.80 -30.06 16.04
C THR A 219 -9.45 -29.47 16.45
N ALA A 220 -9.44 -28.57 17.44
CA ALA A 220 -8.25 -27.88 17.94
C ALA A 220 -7.08 -28.83 18.26
N ALA A 221 -7.39 -30.06 18.70
CA ALA A 221 -6.42 -31.09 19.05
C ALA A 221 -5.69 -31.74 17.84
N ALA A 222 -6.12 -31.48 16.60
CA ALA A 222 -5.60 -32.12 15.38
C ALA A 222 -4.77 -31.19 14.46
N ILE A 223 -4.54 -29.92 14.85
CA ILE A 223 -3.84 -28.93 14.00
C ILE A 223 -2.37 -28.87 14.40
N ALA A 224 -1.57 -29.84 13.93
CA ALA A 224 -0.13 -29.70 13.97
C ALA A 224 0.31 -28.61 12.98
N GLU A 225 1.25 -27.76 13.39
CA GLU A 225 1.87 -26.81 12.47
C GLU A 225 2.73 -27.56 11.46
N GLU A 226 2.53 -27.27 10.17
CA GLU A 226 3.22 -27.93 9.08
C GLU A 226 4.23 -26.98 8.43
N SER A 227 5.49 -27.40 8.35
CA SER A 227 6.48 -26.67 7.57
C SER A 227 6.31 -26.92 6.07
N VAL A 228 5.70 -25.96 5.39
CA VAL A 228 5.43 -25.99 3.95
C VAL A 228 6.61 -25.44 3.11
N PRO A 229 6.95 -26.04 1.94
CA PRO A 229 7.96 -25.51 1.03
C PRO A 229 7.62 -24.12 0.44
N TYR A 230 8.64 -23.29 0.18
CA TYR A 230 8.46 -21.94 -0.39
C TYR A 230 7.71 -21.90 -1.72
N THR A 231 7.83 -22.95 -2.56
CA THR A 231 7.04 -23.07 -3.79
C THR A 231 5.55 -23.05 -3.49
N THR A 232 5.11 -23.80 -2.48
CA THR A 232 3.70 -23.90 -2.10
C THR A 232 3.21 -22.58 -1.50
N ILE A 233 4.05 -21.89 -0.71
CA ILE A 233 3.75 -20.54 -0.18
C ILE A 233 3.45 -19.56 -1.33
N ILE A 234 4.28 -19.53 -2.38
CA ILE A 234 4.06 -18.64 -3.54
C ILE A 234 2.73 -18.99 -4.23
N THR A 235 2.42 -20.27 -4.36
CA THR A 235 1.23 -20.73 -5.08
C THR A 235 -0.05 -20.49 -4.29
N ASP A 236 -0.03 -20.69 -2.98
CA ASP A 236 -1.14 -20.38 -2.09
C ASP A 236 -1.37 -18.87 -2.02
N ALA A 237 -0.31 -18.07 -1.88
CA ALA A 237 -0.42 -16.60 -1.92
C ALA A 237 -1.05 -16.12 -3.23
N ARG A 238 -0.66 -16.70 -4.37
CA ARG A 238 -1.29 -16.35 -5.65
C ARG A 238 -2.76 -16.76 -5.71
N ARG A 239 -3.10 -17.95 -5.22
CA ARG A 239 -4.47 -18.46 -5.18
C ARG A 239 -5.35 -17.56 -4.32
N PHE A 240 -4.87 -17.21 -3.13
CA PHE A 240 -5.57 -16.33 -2.20
C PHE A 240 -5.69 -14.91 -2.75
N PHE A 241 -4.64 -14.37 -3.38
CA PHE A 241 -4.68 -13.03 -3.95
C PHE A 241 -5.85 -12.82 -4.92
N VAL A 242 -6.19 -13.82 -5.74
CA VAL A 242 -7.31 -13.73 -6.70
C VAL A 242 -8.64 -13.49 -5.98
N THR A 243 -8.80 -14.07 -4.80
CA THR A 243 -9.99 -13.94 -3.96
C THR A 243 -9.92 -12.69 -3.08
N PHE A 244 -8.84 -12.52 -2.31
CA PHE A 244 -8.72 -11.50 -1.26
C PHE A 244 -8.46 -10.09 -1.81
N LYS A 245 -8.02 -9.92 -3.06
CA LYS A 245 -7.96 -8.59 -3.70
C LYS A 245 -9.34 -7.89 -3.77
N ARG A 246 -10.43 -8.66 -3.70
CA ARG A 246 -11.81 -8.16 -3.61
C ARG A 246 -12.04 -7.26 -2.39
N LEU A 247 -11.29 -7.49 -1.31
CA LEU A 247 -11.36 -6.70 -0.09
C LEU A 247 -10.99 -5.24 -0.33
N PHE A 248 -10.03 -4.97 -1.23
CA PHE A 248 -9.60 -3.60 -1.56
C PHE A 248 -10.67 -2.77 -2.29
N VAL A 249 -11.66 -3.42 -2.88
CA VAL A 249 -12.77 -2.77 -3.61
C VAL A 249 -14.12 -2.94 -2.91
N ASN A 250 -14.09 -3.24 -1.61
CA ASN A 250 -15.28 -3.44 -0.76
C ASN A 250 -16.25 -4.50 -1.29
N LEU A 251 -15.72 -5.55 -1.94
CA LEU A 251 -16.51 -6.72 -2.32
C LEU A 251 -16.47 -7.78 -1.21
N ILE A 252 -17.63 -8.40 -1.01
CA ILE A 252 -17.86 -9.41 0.02
C ILE A 252 -17.21 -10.74 -0.41
N LEU A 253 -16.62 -11.46 0.54
CA LEU A 253 -16.06 -12.78 0.32
C LEU A 253 -17.08 -13.88 0.64
N SER A 254 -17.01 -15.01 -0.07
CA SER A 254 -17.89 -16.13 0.18
C SER A 254 -17.49 -16.90 1.45
N PHE A 255 -18.44 -17.63 2.04
CA PHE A 255 -18.13 -18.52 3.16
C PHE A 255 -17.15 -19.63 2.76
N GLN A 256 -17.22 -20.15 1.53
CA GLN A 256 -16.29 -21.17 1.03
C GLN A 256 -14.86 -20.63 0.96
N ASP A 257 -14.69 -19.39 0.49
CA ASP A 257 -13.39 -18.71 0.47
C ASP A 257 -12.82 -18.57 1.89
N ARG A 258 -13.68 -18.20 2.84
CA ARG A 258 -13.35 -18.08 4.26
C ARG A 258 -12.85 -19.41 4.84
N THR A 259 -13.67 -20.46 4.75
CA THR A 259 -13.39 -21.78 5.33
C THR A 259 -12.13 -22.39 4.73
N ARG A 260 -11.94 -22.25 3.41
CA ARG A 260 -10.74 -22.73 2.72
C ARG A 260 -9.47 -22.00 3.15
N SER A 261 -9.55 -20.68 3.27
CA SER A 261 -8.43 -19.86 3.74
C SER A 261 -8.08 -20.17 5.19
N GLN A 262 -9.09 -20.17 6.07
CA GLN A 262 -8.93 -20.42 7.49
C GLN A 262 -8.31 -21.79 7.76
N ALA A 263 -8.82 -22.85 7.11
CA ALA A 263 -8.26 -24.20 7.26
C ALA A 263 -6.77 -24.28 6.86
N THR A 264 -6.34 -23.47 5.90
CA THR A 264 -4.92 -23.39 5.50
C THR A 264 -4.13 -22.63 6.58
N PHE A 265 -4.58 -21.42 6.97
CA PHE A 265 -3.86 -20.56 7.91
C PHE A 265 -3.74 -21.14 9.32
N LEU A 266 -4.70 -21.96 9.76
CA LEU A 266 -4.61 -22.64 11.06
C LEU A 266 -3.43 -23.63 11.13
N ARG A 267 -3.02 -24.23 9.99
CA ARG A 267 -1.90 -25.20 9.92
C ARG A 267 -0.53 -24.55 9.71
N LEU A 268 -0.48 -23.26 9.36
CA LEU A 268 0.77 -22.57 9.08
C LEU A 268 1.47 -22.13 10.37
N THR A 269 2.79 -22.04 10.28
CA THR A 269 3.60 -21.27 11.24
C THR A 269 3.36 -19.76 11.06
N PRO A 270 3.59 -18.93 12.09
CA PRO A 270 3.45 -17.48 11.98
C PRO A 270 4.26 -16.91 10.81
N GLU A 271 5.52 -17.32 10.66
CA GLU A 271 6.44 -16.81 9.64
C GLU A 271 5.92 -17.08 8.22
N GLN A 272 5.37 -18.28 8.00
CA GLN A 272 4.77 -18.66 6.72
C GLN A 272 3.49 -17.88 6.43
N ALA A 273 2.62 -17.71 7.44
CA ALA A 273 1.38 -16.93 7.28
C ALA A 273 1.67 -15.46 6.92
N TYR A 274 2.62 -14.83 7.62
CA TYR A 274 3.08 -13.49 7.28
C TYR A 274 3.69 -13.45 5.88
N LYS A 275 4.45 -14.48 5.47
CA LYS A 275 5.04 -14.54 4.12
C LYS A 275 4.00 -14.60 3.01
N ILE A 276 2.92 -15.34 3.21
CA ILE A 276 1.79 -15.38 2.27
C ILE A 276 1.19 -13.98 2.12
N ILE A 277 0.87 -13.31 3.23
CA ILE A 277 0.29 -11.96 3.23
C ILE A 277 1.25 -10.95 2.58
N GLU A 278 2.55 -11.02 2.89
CA GLU A 278 3.58 -10.18 2.25
C GLU A 278 3.56 -10.30 0.72
N ILE A 279 3.41 -11.52 0.19
CA ILE A 279 3.33 -11.77 -1.25
C ILE A 279 2.01 -11.24 -1.81
N GLU A 280 0.88 -11.44 -1.14
CA GLU A 280 -0.43 -10.93 -1.58
C GLU A 280 -0.49 -9.40 -1.65
N LEU A 281 -0.06 -8.72 -0.58
CA LEU A 281 0.04 -7.25 -0.56
C LEU A 281 1.04 -6.76 -1.61
N SER A 282 2.09 -7.53 -1.86
CA SER A 282 3.02 -7.26 -2.95
C SER A 282 2.36 -7.34 -4.32
N LEU A 283 1.56 -8.38 -4.59
CA LEU A 283 0.81 -8.51 -5.84
C LEU A 283 -0.24 -7.40 -6.00
N MET A 284 -0.84 -6.96 -4.89
CA MET A 284 -1.77 -5.83 -4.90
C MET A 284 -1.06 -4.52 -5.25
N TYR A 285 0.09 -4.24 -4.64
CA TYR A 285 0.91 -3.09 -5.00
C TYR A 285 1.24 -3.09 -6.50
N ASP A 286 1.68 -4.24 -7.03
CA ASP A 286 2.03 -4.37 -8.44
C ASP A 286 0.79 -4.10 -9.33
N THR A 287 -0.41 -4.48 -8.89
CA THR A 287 -1.66 -4.22 -9.61
C THR A 287 -2.05 -2.74 -9.61
N LEU A 288 -1.81 -2.03 -8.50
CA LEU A 288 -2.26 -0.65 -8.30
C LEU A 288 -1.27 0.42 -8.79
N HIS A 289 0.03 0.16 -8.67
CA HIS A 289 1.07 1.17 -8.88
C HIS A 289 1.99 0.87 -10.07
N SER A 290 1.81 -0.27 -10.75
CA SER A 290 2.67 -0.70 -11.86
C SER A 290 1.87 -1.20 -13.05
N LYS A 291 2.53 -1.44 -14.19
CA LYS A 291 1.88 -1.99 -15.38
C LYS A 291 1.53 -3.49 -15.26
N ALA A 292 1.76 -4.14 -14.12
CA ALA A 292 1.59 -5.59 -13.94
C ALA A 292 0.20 -6.11 -14.31
N ALA A 293 -0.86 -5.31 -14.09
CA ALA A 293 -2.23 -5.68 -14.44
C ALA A 293 -2.42 -5.94 -15.95
N VAL A 294 -1.64 -5.26 -16.80
CA VAL A 294 -1.68 -5.41 -18.26
C VAL A 294 -0.56 -6.31 -18.76
N ILE A 295 0.67 -6.13 -18.24
CA ILE A 295 1.86 -6.84 -18.70
C ILE A 295 1.67 -8.36 -18.63
N HIS A 296 1.11 -8.89 -17.54
CA HIS A 296 0.98 -10.34 -17.37
C HIS A 296 -0.14 -11.00 -18.21
N THR A 297 -0.96 -10.20 -18.89
CA THR A 297 -1.96 -10.69 -19.86
C THR A 297 -1.29 -11.12 -21.17
N TRP A 298 -2.04 -11.83 -22.04
CA TRP A 298 -1.51 -12.23 -23.34
C TRP A 298 -1.27 -11.03 -24.28
N TYR A 299 -2.12 -10.00 -24.22
CA TYR A 299 -1.94 -8.75 -24.96
C TYR A 299 -0.66 -8.02 -24.53
N GLY A 300 -0.40 -7.94 -23.23
CA GLY A 300 0.83 -7.32 -22.70
C GLY A 300 2.08 -8.05 -23.18
N ARG A 301 2.09 -9.39 -23.16
CA ARG A 301 3.20 -10.19 -23.72
C ARG A 301 3.43 -9.91 -25.20
N LEU A 302 2.35 -9.82 -25.99
CA LEU A 302 2.43 -9.50 -27.41
C LEU A 302 3.01 -8.10 -27.63
N PHE A 303 2.51 -7.09 -26.91
CA PHE A 303 3.01 -5.72 -27.02
C PHE A 303 4.49 -5.60 -26.66
N ARG A 304 5.00 -6.40 -25.71
CA ARG A 304 6.44 -6.46 -25.40
C ARG A 304 7.29 -6.99 -26.55
N CYS A 305 6.84 -8.04 -27.21
CA CYS A 305 7.52 -8.55 -28.40
C CYS A 305 7.51 -7.51 -29.52
N VAL A 306 6.35 -6.87 -29.77
CA VAL A 306 6.20 -5.87 -30.82
C VAL A 306 7.08 -4.64 -30.55
N THR A 307 7.06 -4.09 -29.33
CA THR A 307 7.85 -2.92 -28.95
C THR A 307 9.36 -3.19 -29.02
N LEU A 308 9.83 -4.35 -28.54
CA LEU A 308 11.24 -4.74 -28.65
C LEU A 308 11.68 -4.90 -30.11
N LEU A 309 10.92 -5.65 -30.92
CA LEU A 309 11.24 -5.87 -32.34
C LEU A 309 11.20 -4.55 -33.13
N SER A 310 10.20 -3.71 -32.88
CA SER A 310 10.05 -2.41 -33.52
C SER A 310 11.20 -1.47 -33.17
N THR A 311 11.57 -1.37 -31.88
CA THR A 311 12.69 -0.52 -31.44
C THR A 311 14.03 -1.03 -31.98
N SER A 312 14.22 -2.35 -32.04
CA SER A 312 15.41 -2.98 -32.62
C SER A 312 15.51 -2.70 -34.12
N ALA A 313 14.40 -2.85 -34.86
CA ALA A 313 14.33 -2.54 -36.29
C ALA A 313 14.63 -1.06 -36.56
N ALA A 314 14.05 -0.15 -35.77
CA ALA A 314 14.34 1.28 -35.88
C ALA A 314 15.82 1.60 -35.64
N CYS A 315 16.44 0.99 -34.62
CA CYS A 315 17.85 1.17 -34.30
C CYS A 315 18.75 0.69 -35.44
N LEU A 316 18.46 -0.49 -36.00
CA LEU A 316 19.20 -1.06 -37.14
C LEU A 316 19.06 -0.16 -38.37
N LEU A 317 17.83 0.20 -38.76
CA LEU A 317 17.57 1.05 -39.91
C LEU A 317 18.23 2.43 -39.77
N PHE A 318 18.20 3.05 -38.59
CA PHE A 318 18.87 4.32 -38.33
C PHE A 318 20.39 4.22 -38.46
N ASN A 319 20.99 3.10 -38.03
CA ASN A 319 22.43 2.89 -38.12
C ASN A 319 22.92 2.53 -39.52
N LEU A 320 22.05 1.96 -40.36
CA LEU A 320 22.32 1.68 -41.78
C LEU A 320 22.20 2.92 -42.68
N LEU A 321 21.71 4.05 -42.15
CA LEU A 321 21.67 5.30 -42.91
C LEU A 321 23.09 5.77 -43.22
N ASP A 322 23.30 6.19 -44.47
CA ASP A 322 24.54 6.86 -44.88
C ASP A 322 24.67 8.20 -44.13
N LYS A 323 25.57 8.20 -43.14
CA LYS A 323 25.83 9.31 -42.22
C LYS A 323 26.84 10.31 -42.79
N ASP A 324 27.47 10.01 -43.93
CA ASP A 324 28.50 10.86 -44.55
C ASP A 324 27.91 12.17 -45.11
N ARG A 325 26.57 12.24 -45.25
CA ARG A 325 25.83 13.47 -45.62
C ARG A 325 25.63 14.47 -44.48
N TYR A 326 26.12 14.19 -43.27
CA TYR A 326 25.96 14.99 -42.06
C TYR A 326 27.31 15.49 -41.53
N GLU A 327 27.94 16.42 -42.23
CA GLU A 327 29.31 16.86 -41.93
C GLU A 327 29.43 17.77 -40.69
N SER A 328 28.34 18.41 -40.24
CA SER A 328 28.41 19.42 -39.17
C SER A 328 28.63 18.81 -37.78
N HIS A 329 29.38 19.51 -36.92
CA HIS A 329 29.66 19.10 -35.54
C HIS A 329 28.36 18.87 -34.75
N ASP A 330 27.38 19.75 -34.87
CA ASP A 330 26.09 19.65 -34.19
C ASP A 330 25.30 18.40 -34.59
N THR A 331 25.35 18.02 -35.86
CA THR A 331 24.65 16.83 -36.31
C THR A 331 25.31 15.54 -35.77
N ARG A 332 26.64 15.53 -35.57
CA ARG A 332 27.33 14.38 -34.94
C ARG A 332 26.91 14.21 -33.47
N VAL A 333 26.77 15.31 -32.74
CA VAL A 333 26.26 15.30 -31.35
C VAL A 333 24.84 14.73 -31.33
N ASP A 334 23.97 15.17 -32.23
CA ASP A 334 22.59 14.70 -32.29
C ASP A 334 22.48 13.21 -32.68
N ILE A 335 23.36 12.72 -33.57
CA ILE A 335 23.46 11.28 -33.89
C ILE A 335 23.90 10.48 -32.67
N PHE A 336 24.90 10.98 -31.91
CA PHE A 336 25.35 10.34 -30.68
C PHE A 336 24.23 10.25 -29.65
N ILE A 337 23.50 11.35 -29.42
CA ILE A 337 22.34 11.38 -28.52
C ILE A 337 21.26 10.40 -28.98
N THR A 338 20.98 10.34 -30.29
CA THR A 338 19.99 9.41 -30.85
C THR A 338 20.38 7.95 -30.59
N ASN A 339 21.66 7.59 -30.75
CA ASN A 339 22.15 6.25 -30.42
C ASN A 339 22.07 5.96 -28.91
N LEU A 340 22.32 6.96 -28.07
CA LEU A 340 22.15 6.82 -26.61
C LEU A 340 20.67 6.57 -26.25
N LEU A 341 19.74 7.25 -26.90
CA LEU A 341 18.30 7.03 -26.73
C LEU A 341 17.89 5.62 -27.15
N PHE A 342 18.40 5.12 -28.28
CA PHE A 342 18.18 3.73 -28.70
C PHE A 342 18.75 2.72 -27.69
N GLY A 343 19.99 2.93 -27.24
CA GLY A 343 20.62 2.09 -26.22
C GLY A 343 19.80 2.06 -24.93
N GLY A 344 19.41 3.24 -24.43
CA GLY A 344 18.53 3.37 -23.27
C GLY A 344 17.19 2.65 -23.46
N ALA A 345 16.49 2.88 -24.58
CA ALA A 345 15.21 2.24 -24.87
C ALA A 345 15.30 0.70 -24.90
N LEU A 346 16.30 0.15 -25.60
CA LEU A 346 16.52 -1.29 -25.68
C LEU A 346 16.90 -1.89 -24.31
N CYS A 347 17.78 -1.24 -23.55
CA CYS A 347 18.13 -1.68 -22.20
C CYS A 347 16.90 -1.71 -21.29
N LEU A 348 16.04 -0.69 -21.34
CA LEU A 348 14.81 -0.63 -20.56
C LEU A 348 13.83 -1.75 -20.96
N GLU A 349 13.69 -2.08 -22.25
CA GLU A 349 12.84 -3.21 -22.70
C GLU A 349 13.38 -4.56 -22.23
N VAL A 350 14.68 -4.81 -22.39
CA VAL A 350 15.30 -6.07 -21.96
C VAL A 350 15.15 -6.24 -20.45
N TYR A 351 15.36 -5.18 -19.68
CA TYR A 351 15.17 -5.18 -18.24
C TYR A 351 13.71 -5.49 -17.86
N ALA A 352 12.75 -4.84 -18.52
CA ALA A 352 11.32 -5.06 -18.29
C ALA A 352 10.91 -6.53 -18.54
N ILE A 353 11.38 -7.13 -19.64
CA ILE A 353 11.14 -8.54 -19.96
C ILE A 353 11.76 -9.44 -18.89
N GLY A 354 12.99 -9.17 -18.46
CA GLY A 354 13.64 -9.91 -17.37
C GLY A 354 12.82 -9.87 -16.07
N MET A 355 12.36 -8.68 -15.66
CA MET A 355 11.53 -8.50 -14.47
C MET A 355 10.17 -9.21 -14.58
N MET A 356 9.58 -9.22 -15.77
CA MET A 356 8.35 -9.95 -16.07
C MET A 356 8.54 -11.46 -15.90
N LEU A 357 9.64 -12.03 -16.39
CA LEU A 357 9.93 -13.47 -16.27
C LEU A 357 10.14 -13.91 -14.82
N ILE A 358 10.79 -13.07 -14.01
CA ILE A 358 11.10 -13.32 -12.58
C ILE A 358 9.90 -12.97 -11.66
N SER A 359 8.76 -12.60 -12.23
CA SER A 359 7.56 -12.22 -11.47
C SER A 359 6.80 -13.45 -10.91
N TYR A 360 6.22 -13.30 -9.73
CA TYR A 360 5.32 -14.31 -9.13
C TYR A 360 4.12 -14.65 -10.03
N TRP A 361 3.66 -13.67 -10.82
CA TRP A 361 2.58 -13.85 -11.79
C TRP A 361 2.94 -14.88 -12.87
N THR A 362 4.18 -14.81 -13.38
CA THR A 362 4.67 -15.68 -14.47
C THR A 362 4.93 -17.09 -13.96
N TYR A 363 5.49 -17.23 -12.76
CA TYR A 363 5.67 -18.53 -12.12
C TYR A 363 4.37 -19.30 -11.95
N ALA A 364 3.33 -18.64 -11.41
CA ALA A 364 2.03 -19.28 -11.21
C ALA A 364 1.35 -19.66 -12.53
N ALA A 365 1.45 -18.81 -13.56
CA ALA A 365 0.93 -19.13 -14.89
C ALA A 365 1.62 -20.38 -15.48
N LEU A 366 2.92 -20.53 -15.26
CA LEU A 366 3.72 -21.65 -15.76
C LEU A 366 3.55 -22.94 -14.97
N GLN A 367 3.11 -22.88 -13.72
CA GLN A 367 2.73 -24.10 -13.00
C GLN A 367 1.43 -24.70 -13.56
N GLY A 368 0.56 -23.87 -14.13
CA GLY A 368 -0.64 -24.33 -14.85
C GLY A 368 -0.32 -24.96 -16.22
N CYS A 369 0.80 -24.57 -16.85
CA CYS A 369 1.31 -25.23 -18.05
C CYS A 369 2.17 -26.43 -17.61
N ASN A 370 2.01 -27.61 -18.22
CA ASN A 370 2.73 -28.84 -17.80
C ASN A 370 4.26 -28.83 -18.08
N CYS A 371 4.90 -27.66 -18.20
CA CYS A 371 6.32 -27.47 -18.54
C CYS A 371 7.22 -27.48 -17.29
N ARG A 372 7.57 -28.68 -16.80
CA ARG A 372 8.36 -28.86 -15.57
C ARG A 372 9.75 -28.20 -15.60
N THR A 373 10.47 -28.31 -16.72
CA THR A 373 11.86 -27.80 -16.84
C THR A 373 11.92 -26.28 -16.76
N LEU A 374 11.03 -25.58 -17.47
CA LEU A 374 10.98 -24.12 -17.48
C LEU A 374 10.54 -23.57 -16.11
N SER A 375 9.57 -24.22 -15.47
CA SER A 375 9.13 -23.88 -14.11
C SER A 375 10.28 -24.00 -13.10
N HIS A 376 11.09 -25.06 -13.20
CA HIS A 376 12.24 -25.25 -12.32
C HIS A 376 13.33 -24.19 -12.52
N LEU A 377 13.67 -23.87 -13.78
CA LEU A 377 14.65 -22.81 -14.09
C LEU A 377 14.19 -21.45 -13.58
N LEU A 378 12.92 -21.10 -13.81
CA LEU A 378 12.37 -19.84 -13.32
C LEU A 378 12.27 -19.80 -11.80
N PHE A 379 11.91 -20.89 -11.15
CA PHE A 379 11.93 -20.96 -9.69
C PHE A 379 13.34 -20.70 -9.13
N LYS A 380 14.38 -21.28 -9.74
CA LYS A 380 15.76 -21.02 -9.35
C LYS A 380 16.11 -19.52 -9.48
N SER A 381 15.69 -18.89 -10.58
CA SER A 381 15.86 -17.44 -10.78
C SER A 381 15.07 -16.61 -9.77
N ILE A 382 13.81 -16.97 -9.48
CA ILE A 382 12.98 -16.28 -8.49
C ILE A 382 13.59 -16.43 -7.10
N LYS A 383 14.05 -17.61 -6.73
CA LYS A 383 14.72 -17.85 -5.44
C LYS A 383 15.98 -17.00 -5.31
N TYR A 384 16.75 -16.83 -6.39
CA TYR A 384 17.94 -15.99 -6.42
C TYR A 384 17.62 -14.49 -6.29
N PHE A 385 16.72 -13.96 -7.11
CA PHE A 385 16.41 -12.52 -7.13
C PHE A 385 15.41 -12.09 -6.04
N ARG A 386 14.54 -12.99 -5.59
CA ARG A 386 13.47 -12.75 -4.60
C ARG A 386 13.46 -13.87 -3.55
N PRO A 387 14.54 -14.02 -2.77
CA PRO A 387 14.61 -15.06 -1.74
C PRO A 387 13.49 -14.90 -0.70
N GLU A 388 13.18 -15.99 -0.02
CA GLU A 388 12.14 -16.04 1.01
C GLU A 388 12.42 -15.06 2.16
N SER A 389 13.69 -14.94 2.56
CA SER A 389 14.14 -13.98 3.58
C SER A 389 13.96 -12.51 3.19
N ARG A 390 13.80 -12.20 1.89
CA ARG A 390 13.65 -10.81 1.43
C ARG A 390 12.24 -10.31 1.76
N PRO A 391 12.11 -9.25 2.60
CA PRO A 391 10.81 -8.69 2.95
C PRO A 391 10.17 -8.05 1.71
N LYS A 392 8.83 -8.10 1.64
CA LYS A 392 8.07 -7.53 0.50
C LYS A 392 7.46 -6.16 0.78
N TRP A 393 7.59 -5.68 2.01
CA TRP A 393 7.28 -4.35 2.49
C TRP A 393 8.40 -3.91 3.44
N SER A 394 8.29 -2.73 4.05
CA SER A 394 9.36 -2.18 4.90
C SER A 394 9.62 -2.99 6.17
N ASN A 395 8.61 -3.71 6.69
CA ASN A 395 8.65 -4.31 8.02
C ASN A 395 8.95 -3.31 9.14
N LEU A 396 8.72 -2.02 8.88
CA LEU A 396 8.87 -0.95 9.87
C LEU A 396 7.50 -0.52 10.38
N MET A 397 7.43 -0.12 11.64
CA MET A 397 6.30 0.57 12.25
C MET A 397 6.77 1.91 12.81
N ALA A 398 5.98 2.94 12.55
CA ALA A 398 6.25 4.28 13.06
C ALA A 398 5.99 4.36 14.58
N GLN A 399 6.71 5.25 15.25
CA GLN A 399 6.65 5.47 16.68
C GLN A 399 6.39 6.94 16.95
N HIS A 400 5.44 7.21 17.84
CA HIS A 400 5.14 8.54 18.34
C HIS A 400 4.77 8.42 19.82
N ASN A 401 5.31 9.28 20.67
CA ASN A 401 5.07 9.25 22.11
C ASN A 401 4.61 10.63 22.61
N LEU A 402 3.54 10.66 23.41
CA LEU A 402 2.92 11.92 23.84
C LEU A 402 3.78 12.70 24.84
N ILE A 403 4.34 12.02 25.85
CA ILE A 403 5.17 12.68 26.89
C ILE A 403 6.42 13.28 26.24
N SER A 404 7.11 12.48 25.42
CA SER A 404 8.28 12.89 24.67
C SER A 404 7.97 14.09 23.76
N TYR A 405 6.86 14.03 23.01
CA TYR A 405 6.41 15.15 22.16
C TYR A 405 6.14 16.42 22.99
N CYS A 406 5.46 16.32 24.13
CA CYS A 406 5.13 17.48 24.96
C CYS A 406 6.37 18.17 25.55
N LEU A 407 7.40 17.41 25.92
CA LEU A 407 8.66 17.95 26.47
C LEU A 407 9.54 18.63 25.40
N HIS A 408 9.47 18.17 24.15
CA HIS A 408 10.35 18.63 23.07
C HIS A 408 9.70 19.60 22.07
N ASP A 409 8.37 19.66 21.97
CA ASP A 409 7.64 20.57 21.06
C ASP A 409 7.67 22.02 21.57
N ARG A 410 8.75 22.74 21.23
CA ARG A 410 8.98 24.15 21.56
C ARG A 410 8.67 25.09 20.40
N ALA A 411 7.99 26.20 20.71
CA ALA A 411 7.71 27.25 19.74
C ALA A 411 8.97 28.07 19.40
N THR A 412 9.59 27.78 18.28
CA THR A 412 10.66 28.59 17.66
C THR A 412 10.10 29.54 16.59
N LEU A 413 10.91 30.51 16.15
CA LEU A 413 10.55 31.36 15.00
C LEU A 413 10.30 30.52 13.74
N LEU A 414 11.10 29.48 13.51
CA LEU A 414 10.92 28.56 12.39
C LEU A 414 9.57 27.84 12.44
N THR A 415 9.19 27.30 13.60
CA THR A 415 7.89 26.62 13.76
C THR A 415 6.71 27.58 13.56
N LYS A 416 6.85 28.86 13.91
CA LYS A 416 5.82 29.87 13.64
C LYS A 416 5.64 30.09 12.13
N VAL A 417 6.73 30.19 11.37
CA VAL A 417 6.69 30.32 9.91
C VAL A 417 6.08 29.08 9.26
N ILE A 418 6.51 27.88 9.66
CA ILE A 418 5.99 26.61 9.15
C ILE A 418 4.48 26.48 9.43
N THR A 419 4.04 26.93 10.61
CA THR A 419 2.62 26.95 10.97
C THR A 419 1.84 27.92 10.08
N MET A 420 2.38 29.09 9.77
CA MET A 420 1.76 30.08 8.87
C MET A 420 1.57 29.53 7.45
N VAL A 421 2.50 28.70 6.96
CA VAL A 421 2.43 28.06 5.63
C VAL A 421 1.52 26.80 5.65
N GLY A 422 1.01 26.38 6.82
CA GLY A 422 0.17 25.20 6.97
C GLY A 422 0.93 23.86 6.90
N LEU A 423 2.26 23.89 7.05
CA LEU A 423 3.12 22.70 6.95
C LEU A 423 3.50 22.11 8.31
N LYS A 424 2.93 22.61 9.43
CA LYS A 424 3.28 22.17 10.78
C LYS A 424 3.15 20.66 10.96
N GLY A 425 2.04 20.07 10.53
CA GLY A 425 1.84 18.61 10.65
C GLY A 425 2.86 17.78 9.87
N HIS A 426 3.36 18.25 8.74
CA HIS A 426 4.42 17.58 7.98
C HIS A 426 5.78 17.72 8.68
N TRP A 427 6.04 18.88 9.28
CA TRP A 427 7.25 19.14 10.04
C TRP A 427 7.32 18.29 11.32
N ASP A 428 6.24 18.28 12.09
CA ASP A 428 6.14 17.49 13.33
C ASP A 428 6.29 16.00 13.01
N SER A 429 5.68 15.56 11.90
CA SER A 429 5.84 14.20 11.36
C SER A 429 7.29 13.88 10.99
N TRP A 430 8.03 14.82 10.43
CA TRP A 430 9.43 14.62 10.09
C TRP A 430 10.36 14.58 11.30
N MET A 431 10.08 15.40 12.33
CA MET A 431 10.97 15.57 13.48
C MET A 431 10.72 14.55 14.60
N HIS A 432 9.46 14.18 14.85
CA HIS A 432 9.08 13.37 16.02
C HIS A 432 8.68 11.93 15.71
N ILE A 433 8.66 11.53 14.43
CA ILE A 433 8.29 10.16 14.05
C ILE A 433 9.55 9.36 13.74
N GLN A 434 9.81 8.36 14.57
CA GLN A 434 10.85 7.37 14.34
C GLN A 434 10.23 6.08 13.79
N HIS A 435 11.05 5.25 13.14
CA HIS A 435 10.62 3.95 12.64
C HIS A 435 11.45 2.86 13.31
N ILE A 436 10.77 1.83 13.82
CA ILE A 436 11.39 0.63 14.38
C ILE A 436 10.97 -0.58 13.56
N ASP A 437 11.76 -1.65 13.57
CA ASP A 437 11.34 -2.92 13.00
C ASP A 437 10.15 -3.49 13.78
N VAL A 438 9.19 -4.07 13.04
CA VAL A 438 8.10 -4.82 13.66
C VAL A 438 8.69 -6.06 14.34
N LEU A 439 8.68 -6.05 15.66
CA LEU A 439 9.19 -7.11 16.53
C LEU A 439 8.66 -8.50 16.08
N PRO A 440 9.54 -9.50 15.86
CA PRO A 440 9.11 -10.87 15.57
C PRO A 440 8.12 -11.41 16.61
N GLU A 441 8.35 -11.10 17.89
CA GLU A 441 7.53 -11.52 19.02
C GLU A 441 6.12 -10.92 18.94
N LEU A 442 5.99 -9.67 18.46
CA LEU A 442 4.70 -9.04 18.20
C LEU A 442 3.94 -9.77 17.07
N LYS A 443 4.62 -10.11 15.97
CA LYS A 443 4.00 -10.89 14.87
C LYS A 443 3.48 -12.23 15.37
N THR A 444 4.32 -12.95 16.10
CA THR A 444 3.96 -14.23 16.70
C THR A 444 2.81 -14.09 17.69
N LEU A 445 2.80 -13.05 18.54
CA LEU A 445 1.71 -12.79 19.48
C LEU A 445 0.40 -12.52 18.75
N VAL A 446 0.38 -11.61 17.77
CA VAL A 446 -0.83 -11.30 16.99
C VAL A 446 -1.36 -12.54 16.29
N PHE A 447 -0.49 -13.33 15.65
CA PHE A 447 -0.89 -14.56 14.99
C PHE A 447 -1.50 -15.58 15.96
N ARG A 448 -0.86 -15.83 17.11
CA ARG A 448 -1.37 -16.77 18.11
C ARG A 448 -2.69 -16.32 18.71
N GLU A 449 -2.82 -15.06 19.13
CA GLU A 449 -4.08 -14.54 19.68
C GLU A 449 -5.22 -14.65 18.67
N LEU A 450 -4.96 -14.37 17.38
CA LEU A 450 -5.94 -14.53 16.31
C LEU A 450 -6.25 -16.01 16.02
N LYS A 451 -5.25 -16.90 16.04
CA LYS A 451 -5.41 -18.35 15.83
C LYS A 451 -6.22 -18.98 16.96
N ASP A 452 -5.87 -18.71 18.22
CA ASP A 452 -6.56 -19.23 19.40
C ASP A 452 -8.03 -18.77 19.41
N LYS A 453 -8.28 -17.50 19.07
CA LYS A 453 -9.64 -16.96 18.95
C LYS A 453 -10.41 -17.60 17.78
N ALA A 454 -9.78 -17.78 16.62
CA ALA A 454 -10.40 -18.44 15.48
C ALA A 454 -10.85 -19.86 15.82
N VAL A 455 -10.07 -20.56 16.65
CA VAL A 455 -10.40 -21.90 17.17
C VAL A 455 -11.52 -21.86 18.23
N SER A 456 -11.56 -20.85 19.10
CA SER A 456 -12.61 -20.73 20.12
C SER A 456 -13.98 -20.32 19.56
N ILE A 457 -14.02 -19.61 18.43
CA ILE A 457 -15.24 -19.05 17.82
C ILE A 457 -15.92 -20.06 16.85
N VAL A 458 -15.34 -21.25 16.68
CA VAL A 458 -15.78 -22.34 15.79
C VAL A 458 -17.28 -22.68 15.92
N ASP A 459 -17.90 -22.46 17.09
CA ASP A 459 -19.28 -22.91 17.35
C ASP A 459 -20.41 -21.96 16.92
N ASN A 460 -20.16 -20.65 16.70
CA ASN A 460 -21.23 -19.70 16.35
C ASN A 460 -20.79 -18.58 15.39
N ALA A 461 -21.48 -18.48 14.26
CA ALA A 461 -21.19 -17.50 13.21
C ALA A 461 -21.45 -16.03 13.65
N GLU A 462 -22.42 -15.79 14.55
CA GLU A 462 -22.65 -14.47 15.16
C GLU A 462 -21.47 -14.00 16.05
N SER A 463 -20.68 -14.93 16.56
CA SER A 463 -19.57 -14.62 17.47
C SER A 463 -18.38 -13.96 16.77
N TYR A 464 -18.22 -14.12 15.44
CA TYR A 464 -17.17 -13.46 14.67
C TYR A 464 -17.37 -11.94 14.56
N ARG A 465 -18.61 -11.49 14.32
CA ARG A 465 -18.94 -10.05 14.24
C ARG A 465 -18.85 -9.38 15.60
N LYS A 466 -19.15 -10.11 16.67
CA LYS A 466 -18.95 -9.62 18.03
C LYS A 466 -17.45 -9.36 18.27
N PHE A 467 -16.58 -10.25 17.81
CA PHE A 467 -15.12 -10.09 17.95
C PHE A 467 -14.57 -8.85 17.22
N SER A 468 -14.91 -8.63 15.95
CA SER A 468 -14.40 -7.47 15.18
C SER A 468 -14.80 -6.11 15.77
N ASN A 469 -15.79 -6.10 16.66
CA ASN A 469 -16.29 -4.90 17.33
C ASN A 469 -15.72 -4.70 18.74
N HIS A 470 -15.01 -5.69 19.31
CA HIS A 470 -14.31 -5.48 20.57
C HIS A 470 -12.99 -4.74 20.34
N ARG A 471 -12.67 -3.82 21.25
CA ARG A 471 -11.52 -2.91 21.24
C ARG A 471 -10.75 -2.95 22.57
N GLY A 472 -10.81 -4.11 23.25
CA GLY A 472 -10.21 -4.35 24.56
C GLY A 472 -11.18 -5.00 25.55
N GLN A 473 -12.49 -4.99 25.29
CA GLN A 473 -13.48 -5.60 26.19
C GLN A 473 -13.24 -7.10 26.37
N TRP A 474 -12.93 -7.81 25.29
CA TRP A 474 -12.73 -9.25 25.36
C TRP A 474 -11.44 -9.59 26.10
N ALA A 475 -10.35 -8.87 25.81
CA ALA A 475 -9.09 -8.99 26.55
C ALA A 475 -9.31 -8.81 28.07
N LEU A 476 -10.07 -7.79 28.48
CA LEU A 476 -10.41 -7.54 29.88
C LEU A 476 -11.29 -8.65 30.47
N GLN A 477 -12.29 -9.13 29.74
CA GLN A 477 -13.19 -10.22 30.16
C GLN A 477 -12.41 -11.53 30.38
N CYS A 478 -11.57 -11.92 29.43
CA CYS A 478 -10.76 -13.14 29.53
C CYS A 478 -9.74 -13.11 30.68
N LYS A 479 -9.34 -11.92 31.13
CA LYS A 479 -8.42 -11.75 32.26
C LYS A 479 -9.13 -11.46 33.58
N GLY A 480 -10.45 -11.26 33.57
CA GLY A 480 -11.25 -11.01 34.77
C GLY A 480 -11.28 -9.55 35.24
N TYR A 481 -10.77 -8.59 34.46
CA TYR A 481 -10.63 -7.17 34.85
C TYR A 481 -11.66 -6.23 34.20
N TYR A 482 -12.69 -6.79 33.53
CA TYR A 482 -13.69 -5.98 32.82
C TYR A 482 -14.51 -5.07 33.74
N LYS A 483 -14.84 -5.52 34.96
CA LYS A 483 -15.62 -4.69 35.91
C LYS A 483 -14.85 -3.45 36.37
N GLU A 484 -13.54 -3.57 36.54
CA GLU A 484 -12.67 -2.52 37.08
C GLU A 484 -12.20 -1.56 35.97
N LEU A 485 -11.84 -2.11 34.80
CA LEU A 485 -11.18 -1.36 33.72
C LEU A 485 -12.05 -1.16 32.48
N GLY A 486 -13.28 -1.72 32.43
CA GLY A 486 -14.16 -1.69 31.26
C GLY A 486 -14.48 -0.28 30.75
N TRP A 487 -14.61 0.68 31.67
CA TRP A 487 -14.84 2.09 31.34
C TRP A 487 -13.75 2.66 30.40
N SER A 488 -12.51 2.19 30.50
CA SER A 488 -11.38 2.69 29.69
C SER A 488 -11.45 2.27 28.21
N VAL A 489 -12.23 1.24 27.90
CA VAL A 489 -12.41 0.71 26.53
C VAL A 489 -13.83 0.92 26.02
N GLU A 490 -14.74 1.47 26.82
CA GLU A 490 -16.13 1.78 26.44
C GLU A 490 -16.31 3.23 25.94
N VAL A 491 -15.31 4.08 26.10
CA VAL A 491 -15.24 5.45 25.54
C VAL A 491 -15.07 5.48 24.01
N GLU A 492 -15.05 6.65 23.37
CA GLU A 492 -14.76 6.72 21.93
C GLU A 492 -13.38 6.11 21.59
N PHE A 493 -13.21 5.61 20.35
CA PHE A 493 -12.05 4.78 20.03
C PHE A 493 -10.71 5.53 20.12
N ASP A 494 -10.70 6.77 19.66
CA ASP A 494 -9.59 7.72 19.80
C ASP A 494 -9.29 8.06 21.27
N GLU A 495 -10.33 8.19 22.10
CA GLU A 495 -10.18 8.38 23.55
C GLU A 495 -9.50 7.17 24.21
N SER A 496 -9.94 5.95 23.87
CA SER A 496 -9.35 4.71 24.36
C SER A 496 -7.86 4.59 23.99
N ILE A 497 -7.49 4.94 22.74
CA ILE A 497 -6.08 4.95 22.30
C ILE A 497 -5.25 5.88 23.18
N LEU A 498 -5.71 7.11 23.42
CA LEU A 498 -4.97 8.08 24.23
C LEU A 498 -4.87 7.65 25.70
N LEU A 499 -5.97 7.17 26.29
CA LEU A 499 -6.01 6.67 27.67
C LEU A 499 -4.99 5.55 27.88
N TRP A 500 -5.09 4.51 27.06
CA TRP A 500 -4.19 3.37 27.16
C TRP A 500 -2.76 3.74 26.81
N HIS A 501 -2.52 4.68 25.88
CA HIS A 501 -1.18 5.11 25.53
C HIS A 501 -0.46 5.75 26.71
N ILE A 502 -1.08 6.78 27.30
CA ILE A 502 -0.51 7.47 28.45
C ILE A 502 -0.38 6.49 29.62
N ALA A 503 -1.40 5.68 29.91
CA ALA A 503 -1.34 4.71 31.01
C ALA A 503 -0.23 3.66 30.84
N THR A 504 0.01 3.20 29.60
CA THR A 504 1.10 2.26 29.28
C THR A 504 2.47 2.90 29.56
N ASP A 505 2.66 4.16 29.18
CA ASP A 505 3.94 4.86 29.36
C ASP A 505 4.18 5.23 30.84
N LEU A 506 3.13 5.60 31.59
CA LEU A 506 3.20 5.79 33.04
C LEU A 506 3.60 4.50 33.77
N CYS A 507 2.99 3.36 33.41
CA CYS A 507 3.38 2.06 33.98
C CYS A 507 4.82 1.68 33.61
N PHE A 508 5.25 1.98 32.37
CA PHE A 508 6.61 1.74 31.91
C PHE A 508 7.63 2.47 32.78
N TYR A 509 7.45 3.78 32.97
CA TYR A 509 8.37 4.60 33.75
C TYR A 509 8.36 4.27 35.25
N TYR A 510 7.24 3.76 35.78
CA TYR A 510 7.16 3.26 37.15
C TYR A 510 7.95 1.95 37.34
N ASP A 511 7.84 1.01 36.40
CA ASP A 511 8.46 -0.32 36.50
C ASP A 511 9.90 -0.38 35.98
N ILE A 512 10.46 0.71 35.43
CA ILE A 512 11.72 0.70 34.67
C ILE A 512 12.92 0.15 35.47
N ASP A 513 12.92 0.31 36.80
CA ASP A 513 13.97 -0.20 37.69
C ASP A 513 13.67 -1.64 38.18
N GLY A 514 12.44 -2.12 38.03
CA GLY A 514 11.97 -3.42 38.55
C GLY A 514 11.91 -4.53 37.51
N SER A 515 12.15 -4.24 36.23
CA SER A 515 12.13 -5.22 35.13
C SER A 515 13.43 -6.00 34.94
N ASP A 516 14.47 -5.67 35.70
CA ASP A 516 15.82 -6.20 35.47
C ASP A 516 15.90 -7.69 35.89
N GLY A 517 15.93 -8.59 34.90
CA GLY A 517 16.15 -10.03 35.09
C GLY A 517 15.06 -10.98 34.56
N ASP A 518 13.84 -10.52 34.24
CA ASP A 518 12.80 -11.38 33.62
C ASP A 518 12.66 -11.08 32.12
N ALA A 519 13.19 -12.00 31.30
CA ALA A 519 13.15 -11.91 29.84
C ALA A 519 11.71 -11.85 29.27
N LYS A 520 10.76 -12.57 29.88
CA LYS A 520 9.35 -12.54 29.41
C LYS A 520 8.68 -11.23 29.75
N LEU A 521 8.96 -10.67 30.93
CA LEU A 521 8.44 -9.37 31.33
C LEU A 521 8.97 -8.28 30.39
N THR A 522 10.27 -8.30 30.09
CA THR A 522 10.93 -7.38 29.15
C THR A 522 10.29 -7.45 27.76
N GLU A 523 10.00 -8.65 27.26
CA GLU A 523 9.27 -8.86 26.01
C GLU A 523 7.87 -8.22 26.04
N TYR A 524 7.11 -8.41 27.14
CA TYR A 524 5.74 -7.89 27.24
C TYR A 524 5.72 -6.37 27.29
N VAL A 525 6.67 -5.77 28.01
CA VAL A 525 6.88 -4.32 28.07
C VAL A 525 7.21 -3.78 26.69
N GLY A 526 8.20 -4.36 26.01
CA GLY A 526 8.63 -3.95 24.68
C GLY A 526 7.50 -3.97 23.64
N ILE A 527 6.75 -5.08 23.58
CA ILE A 527 5.59 -5.22 22.69
C ILE A 527 4.52 -4.17 23.01
N SER A 528 4.16 -4.01 24.29
CA SER A 528 3.11 -3.09 24.73
C SER A 528 3.44 -1.65 24.34
N ARG A 529 4.68 -1.22 24.60
CA ARG A 529 5.12 0.14 24.30
C ARG A 529 5.23 0.38 22.80
N ALA A 530 5.74 -0.58 22.02
CA ALA A 530 5.82 -0.49 20.57
C ALA A 530 4.44 -0.33 19.91
N VAL A 531 3.46 -1.16 20.28
CA VAL A 531 2.10 -1.07 19.74
C VAL A 531 1.42 0.21 20.20
N SER A 532 1.60 0.60 21.47
CA SER A 532 1.06 1.84 22.01
C SER A 532 1.51 3.08 21.24
N ASN A 533 2.82 3.24 21.05
CA ASN A 533 3.41 4.35 20.29
C ASN A 533 2.96 4.35 18.81
N TYR A 534 2.78 3.17 18.23
CA TYR A 534 2.29 3.02 16.86
C TYR A 534 0.81 3.40 16.72
N MET A 535 -0.03 3.02 17.69
CA MET A 535 -1.43 3.43 17.71
C MET A 535 -1.57 4.95 17.91
N LEU A 536 -0.72 5.57 18.73
CA LEU A 536 -0.66 7.03 18.82
C LEU A 536 -0.22 7.66 17.50
N PHE A 537 0.79 7.11 16.84
CA PHE A 537 1.21 7.56 15.51
C PHE A 537 0.04 7.54 14.51
N LEU A 538 -0.74 6.45 14.46
CA LEU A 538 -1.90 6.38 13.58
C LEU A 538 -2.93 7.46 13.92
N LEU A 539 -3.16 7.73 15.21
CA LEU A 539 -4.09 8.76 15.67
C LEU A 539 -3.67 10.16 15.21
N VAL A 540 -2.38 10.48 15.31
CA VAL A 540 -1.83 11.82 15.06
C VAL A 540 -1.50 12.04 13.58
N ALA A 541 -0.76 11.12 12.97
CA ALA A 541 -0.22 11.31 11.61
C ALA A 541 -1.09 10.65 10.51
N ARG A 542 -1.92 9.65 10.86
CA ARG A 542 -2.77 8.94 9.89
C ARG A 542 -4.21 8.72 10.38
N PRO A 543 -4.91 9.76 10.86
CA PRO A 543 -6.25 9.62 11.45
C PRO A 543 -7.27 9.01 10.46
N PHE A 544 -7.04 9.17 9.15
CA PHE A 544 -7.88 8.57 8.11
C PHE A 544 -7.85 7.03 8.10
N MET A 545 -6.85 6.38 8.71
CA MET A 545 -6.80 4.93 8.89
C MET A 545 -7.58 4.45 10.12
N LEU A 546 -8.01 5.36 10.99
CA LEU A 546 -8.84 5.04 12.14
C LEU A 546 -10.29 5.41 11.86
N THR A 547 -11.19 5.01 12.77
CA THR A 547 -12.60 5.45 12.73
C THR A 547 -12.67 6.98 12.86
N ALA A 548 -13.57 7.61 12.11
CA ALA A 548 -13.81 9.05 12.23
C ALA A 548 -14.20 9.42 13.67
N GLY A 549 -13.54 10.43 14.23
CA GLY A 549 -13.74 10.91 15.61
C GLY A 549 -13.01 12.23 15.83
N ILE A 550 -13.05 12.74 17.05
CA ILE A 550 -12.41 14.02 17.43
C ILE A 550 -10.97 13.85 17.94
N GLY A 551 -10.27 12.81 17.46
CA GLY A 551 -9.00 12.37 18.02
C GLY A 551 -7.89 13.41 17.96
N GLN A 552 -7.87 14.23 16.92
CA GLN A 552 -6.93 15.36 16.80
C GLN A 552 -7.21 16.46 17.84
N ILE A 553 -8.49 16.71 18.15
CA ILE A 553 -8.90 17.66 19.19
C ILE A 553 -8.50 17.11 20.56
N ARG A 554 -8.84 15.85 20.86
CA ARG A 554 -8.44 15.19 22.12
C ARG A 554 -6.92 15.18 22.31
N PHE A 555 -6.17 14.85 21.26
CA PHE A 555 -4.71 14.87 21.31
C PHE A 555 -4.18 16.28 21.57
N GLY A 556 -4.70 17.29 20.87
CA GLY A 556 -4.33 18.69 21.06
C GLY A 556 -4.61 19.19 22.48
N ASP A 557 -5.81 18.96 23.00
CA ASP A 557 -6.20 19.31 24.36
C ASP A 557 -5.34 18.60 25.41
N THR A 558 -5.04 17.32 25.19
CA THR A 558 -4.20 16.52 26.10
C THR A 558 -2.76 17.02 26.10
N CYS A 559 -2.21 17.37 24.94
CA CYS A 559 -0.88 17.96 24.85
C CYS A 559 -0.82 19.34 25.50
N ALA A 560 -1.84 20.17 25.29
CA ALA A 560 -1.91 21.50 25.90
C ALA A 560 -1.94 21.39 27.44
N GLU A 561 -2.75 20.48 28.00
CA GLU A 561 -2.78 20.24 29.43
C GLU A 561 -1.44 19.70 29.96
N ALA A 562 -0.84 18.72 29.28
CA ALA A 562 0.44 18.15 29.68
C ALA A 562 1.56 19.20 29.70
N LYS A 563 1.63 20.06 28.67
CA LYS A 563 2.60 21.17 28.61
C LYS A 563 2.40 22.15 29.76
N ILE A 564 1.17 22.62 29.98
CA ILE A 564 0.85 23.52 31.10
C ILE A 564 1.21 22.88 32.44
N PHE A 565 1.01 21.57 32.58
CA PHE A 565 1.34 20.84 33.79
C PHE A 565 2.86 20.75 34.01
N PHE A 566 3.64 20.41 32.98
CA PHE A 566 5.10 20.29 33.06
C PHE A 566 5.82 21.63 33.18
N GLU A 567 5.26 22.72 32.64
CA GLU A 567 5.81 24.08 32.75
C GLU A 567 5.70 24.69 34.16
N ARG A 568 4.91 24.09 35.07
CA ARG A 568 4.79 24.57 36.46
C ARG A 568 6.06 24.38 37.28
N GLU A 569 6.92 23.45 36.88
CA GLU A 569 8.18 23.17 37.56
C GLU A 569 9.32 24.04 37.02
N MET A 570 10.22 24.50 37.90
CA MET A 570 11.30 25.43 37.52
C MET A 570 12.32 24.82 36.54
N ALA A 571 12.42 23.49 36.49
CA ALA A 571 13.25 22.76 35.54
C ALA A 571 12.38 21.76 34.77
N LEU A 572 12.55 21.72 33.44
CA LEU A 572 11.86 20.76 32.60
C LEU A 572 12.28 19.33 33.01
N PRO A 573 11.33 18.48 33.40
CA PRO A 573 11.62 17.11 33.79
C PRO A 573 12.11 16.29 32.59
N ASP A 574 12.88 15.23 32.85
CA ASP A 574 13.02 14.16 31.87
C ASP A 574 11.71 13.36 31.77
N GLU A 575 11.60 12.46 30.78
CA GLU A 575 10.35 11.71 30.55
C GLU A 575 9.93 10.88 31.78
N ARG A 576 10.90 10.38 32.54
CA ARG A 576 10.65 9.58 33.75
C ARG A 576 10.11 10.44 34.89
N ALA A 577 10.73 11.59 35.17
CA ALA A 577 10.25 12.54 36.17
C ALA A 577 8.88 13.10 35.78
N ALA A 578 8.64 13.37 34.48
CA ALA A 578 7.35 13.80 33.98
C ALA A 578 6.25 12.77 34.26
N ALA A 579 6.53 11.49 34.01
CA ALA A 579 5.62 10.39 34.31
C ALA A 579 5.35 10.24 35.82
N ALA A 580 6.40 10.34 36.66
CA ALA A 580 6.27 10.29 38.11
C ALA A 580 5.36 11.42 38.64
N MET A 581 5.56 12.66 38.18
CA MET A 581 4.72 13.80 38.57
C MET A 581 3.25 13.61 38.20
N VAL A 582 2.96 13.05 37.02
CA VAL A 582 1.57 12.76 36.62
C VAL A 582 0.94 11.73 37.55
N LEU A 583 1.71 10.72 37.99
CA LEU A 583 1.25 9.68 38.92
C LEU A 583 1.03 10.20 40.36
N GLU A 584 1.75 11.22 40.79
CA GLU A 584 1.58 11.82 42.12
C GLU A 584 0.23 12.54 42.28
N VAL A 585 -0.38 13.01 41.18
CA VAL A 585 -1.66 13.73 41.24
C VAL A 585 -2.78 12.82 41.74
N ASN A 586 -3.41 13.21 42.86
CA ASN A 586 -4.57 12.51 43.39
C ASN A 586 -5.84 12.94 42.64
N ALA A 587 -6.37 12.03 41.80
CA ALA A 587 -7.55 12.27 40.96
C ALA A 587 -8.80 11.61 41.56
N GLU A 588 -9.16 12.01 42.80
CA GLU A 588 -10.36 11.51 43.50
C GLU A 588 -11.64 11.86 42.74
N ILE A 589 -11.71 13.09 42.21
CA ILE A 589 -12.80 13.55 41.36
C ILE A 589 -12.43 13.24 39.91
N ALA A 590 -13.36 12.70 39.12
CA ALA A 590 -13.08 12.40 37.72
C ALA A 590 -12.78 13.71 36.96
N PRO A 591 -11.68 13.81 36.20
CA PRO A 591 -11.31 15.02 35.46
C PRO A 591 -12.42 15.60 34.58
N ARG A 592 -13.27 14.73 33.99
CA ARG A 592 -14.47 15.13 33.26
C ARG A 592 -15.46 15.97 34.07
N ASP A 593 -15.58 15.71 35.36
CA ASP A 593 -16.52 16.41 36.25
C ASP A 593 -16.01 17.82 36.59
N VAL A 594 -14.69 18.02 36.56
CA VAL A 594 -14.02 19.31 36.78
C VAL A 594 -14.01 20.16 35.51
N LYS A 595 -13.73 19.54 34.35
CA LYS A 595 -13.52 20.25 33.08
C LYS A 595 -14.79 20.44 32.26
N GLY A 596 -15.78 19.57 32.44
CA GLY A 596 -16.96 19.51 31.59
C GLY A 596 -16.58 19.39 30.11
N ASP A 597 -17.37 20.02 29.24
CA ASP A 597 -17.14 19.99 27.78
C ASP A 597 -16.09 20.99 27.27
N ARG A 598 -15.47 21.79 28.15
CA ARG A 598 -14.49 22.81 27.75
C ARG A 598 -13.16 22.24 27.27
N SER A 599 -12.80 21.03 27.70
CA SER A 599 -11.59 20.33 27.29
C SER A 599 -11.88 18.86 27.15
N LYS A 600 -11.39 18.25 26.07
CA LYS A 600 -11.47 16.81 25.82
C LYS A 600 -10.18 16.08 26.19
N SER A 601 -9.35 16.69 27.04
CA SER A 601 -8.11 16.09 27.51
C SER A 601 -8.37 14.86 28.38
N VAL A 602 -7.56 13.82 28.16
CA VAL A 602 -7.64 12.55 28.90
C VAL A 602 -6.46 12.31 29.83
N LEU A 603 -5.57 13.28 30.03
CA LEU A 603 -4.29 13.09 30.74
C LEU A 603 -4.48 12.44 32.13
N PHE A 604 -5.38 13.01 32.94
CA PHE A 604 -5.62 12.53 34.31
C PHE A 604 -6.59 11.35 34.38
N ASP A 605 -7.43 11.14 33.36
CA ASP A 605 -8.21 9.89 33.25
C ASP A 605 -7.27 8.72 32.93
N ALA A 606 -6.25 8.94 32.11
CA ALA A 606 -5.20 7.95 31.86
C ALA A 606 -4.35 7.69 33.11
N CYS A 607 -4.08 8.71 33.93
CA CYS A 607 -3.44 8.53 35.24
C CYS A 607 -4.25 7.60 36.16
N ARG A 608 -5.59 7.77 36.22
CA ARG A 608 -6.49 6.87 36.97
C ARG A 608 -6.39 5.43 36.45
N LEU A 609 -6.41 5.24 35.13
CA LEU A 609 -6.21 3.93 34.51
C LEU A 609 -4.84 3.33 34.88
N ALA A 610 -3.77 4.13 34.83
CA ALA A 610 -2.43 3.70 35.21
C ALA A 610 -2.40 3.22 36.68
N LYS A 611 -2.97 3.99 37.61
CA LYS A 611 -3.05 3.60 39.03
C LYS A 611 -3.74 2.26 39.24
N SER A 612 -4.89 2.03 38.61
CA SER A 612 -5.58 0.74 38.68
C SER A 612 -4.76 -0.40 38.06
N LEU A 613 -3.97 -0.15 37.01
CA LEU A 613 -3.04 -1.15 36.46
C LEU A 613 -1.86 -1.41 37.41
N LEU A 614 -1.38 -0.39 38.12
CA LEU A 614 -0.29 -0.49 39.08
C LEU A 614 -0.64 -1.34 40.31
N GLU A 615 -1.93 -1.51 40.65
CA GLU A 615 -2.39 -2.44 41.70
C GLU A 615 -2.12 -3.91 41.34
N LEU A 616 -1.96 -4.24 40.05
CA LEU A 616 -1.67 -5.59 39.59
C LEU A 616 -0.18 -5.91 39.72
N GLN A 617 0.14 -7.18 39.97
CA GLN A 617 1.53 -7.67 39.89
C GLN A 617 2.13 -7.41 38.48
N PRO A 618 3.43 -7.03 38.36
CA PRO A 618 4.03 -6.63 37.07
C PRO A 618 3.79 -7.64 35.94
N GLY A 619 4.00 -8.93 36.19
CA GLY A 619 3.76 -9.97 35.17
C GLY A 619 2.30 -10.07 34.70
N LYS A 620 1.33 -9.89 35.60
CA LYS A 620 -0.11 -9.88 35.24
C LYS A 620 -0.48 -8.60 34.50
N ARG A 621 0.04 -7.45 34.96
CA ARG A 621 -0.16 -6.13 34.38
C ARG A 621 0.28 -6.08 32.91
N TRP A 622 1.54 -6.39 32.63
CA TRP A 622 2.07 -6.33 31.27
C TRP A 622 1.49 -7.41 30.35
N ARG A 623 1.11 -8.57 30.91
CA ARG A 623 0.36 -9.58 30.16
C ARG A 623 -1.05 -9.11 29.78
N LEU A 624 -1.69 -8.27 30.61
CA LEU A 624 -2.97 -7.68 30.29
C LEU A 624 -2.83 -6.58 29.24
N ILE A 625 -1.95 -5.61 29.48
CA ILE A 625 -1.72 -4.45 28.60
C ILE A 625 -1.41 -4.90 27.16
N ARG A 626 -0.50 -5.88 26.98
CA ARG A 626 -0.15 -6.36 25.62
C ARG A 626 -1.35 -6.95 24.87
N VAL A 627 -2.26 -7.67 25.54
CA VAL A 627 -3.40 -8.33 24.89
C VAL A 627 -4.47 -7.29 24.55
N VAL A 628 -4.67 -6.29 25.41
CA VAL A 628 -5.56 -5.15 25.11
C VAL A 628 -5.06 -4.39 23.88
N TRP A 629 -3.76 -4.11 23.79
CA TRP A 629 -3.17 -3.46 22.62
C TRP A 629 -3.33 -4.25 21.32
N VAL A 630 -3.15 -5.58 21.37
CA VAL A 630 -3.40 -6.44 20.20
C VAL A 630 -4.87 -6.35 19.75
N GLU A 631 -5.80 -6.30 20.70
CA GLU A 631 -7.23 -6.15 20.38
C GLU A 631 -7.57 -4.78 19.81
N ILE A 632 -7.01 -3.68 20.36
CA ILE A 632 -7.12 -2.33 19.82
C ILE A 632 -6.55 -2.26 18.39
N LEU A 633 -5.41 -2.90 18.14
CA LEU A 633 -4.78 -2.98 16.82
C LEU A 633 -5.66 -3.74 15.81
N CYS A 634 -6.24 -4.87 16.22
CA CYS A 634 -7.16 -5.65 15.37
C CYS A 634 -8.44 -4.87 15.07
N TYR A 635 -8.98 -4.13 16.05
CA TYR A 635 -10.14 -3.26 15.84
C TYR A 635 -9.83 -2.15 14.83
N ALA A 636 -8.71 -1.43 15.00
CA ALA A 636 -8.28 -0.42 14.04
C ALA A 636 -8.13 -1.00 12.62
N ALA A 637 -7.55 -2.19 12.51
CA ALA A 637 -7.37 -2.87 11.23
C ALA A 637 -8.70 -3.27 10.57
N SER A 638 -9.71 -3.67 11.35
CA SER A 638 -11.02 -4.05 10.82
C SER A 638 -11.84 -2.84 10.35
N LYS A 639 -11.73 -1.72 11.07
CA LYS A 639 -12.51 -0.50 10.82
C LYS A 639 -11.88 0.48 9.85
N CYS A 640 -10.61 0.32 9.53
CA CYS A 640 -9.93 1.08 8.49
C CYS A 640 -10.59 0.80 7.12
N ARG A 641 -10.87 1.86 6.34
CA ARG A 641 -11.43 1.68 5.00
C ARG A 641 -10.39 1.04 4.07
N SER A 642 -10.85 0.11 3.23
CA SER A 642 -10.05 -0.61 2.23
C SER A 642 -9.19 0.31 1.34
N ASN A 643 -9.72 1.44 0.90
CA ASN A 643 -8.97 2.42 0.09
C ASN A 643 -7.75 2.98 0.82
N PHE A 644 -7.81 3.14 2.15
CA PHE A 644 -6.67 3.63 2.94
C PHE A 644 -5.62 2.54 3.16
N HIS A 645 -6.03 1.27 3.28
CA HIS A 645 -5.10 0.14 3.20
C HIS A 645 -4.36 0.11 1.86
N ALA A 646 -5.09 0.30 0.74
CA ALA A 646 -4.49 0.35 -0.60
C ALA A 646 -3.46 1.49 -0.72
N LYS A 647 -3.81 2.67 -0.21
CA LYS A 647 -2.95 3.87 -0.27
C LYS A 647 -1.58 3.64 0.39
N GLN A 648 -1.53 2.93 1.53
CA GLN A 648 -0.28 2.70 2.26
C GLN A 648 0.66 1.68 1.62
N LEU A 649 0.20 0.86 0.66
CA LEU A 649 1.08 -0.09 -0.02
C LEU A 649 2.25 0.61 -0.72
N SER A 650 2.07 1.85 -1.15
CA SER A 650 3.09 2.66 -1.83
C SER A 650 4.05 3.41 -0.91
N ASN A 651 3.78 3.42 0.40
CA ASN A 651 4.59 4.13 1.40
C ASN A 651 5.40 3.15 2.26
N GLY A 652 5.82 2.03 1.69
CA GLY A 652 6.53 0.97 2.41
C GLY A 652 5.63 -0.05 3.11
N GLY A 653 4.31 0.00 2.91
CA GLY A 653 3.34 -0.86 3.59
C GLY A 653 3.06 -0.40 5.02
N GLU A 654 2.05 -1.02 5.65
CA GLU A 654 1.68 -0.70 7.03
C GLU A 654 1.30 -1.96 7.80
N LEU A 655 1.73 -2.07 9.07
CA LEU A 655 1.41 -3.19 9.95
C LEU A 655 -0.12 -3.40 10.04
N LEU A 656 -0.88 -2.30 10.10
CA LEU A 656 -2.34 -2.35 10.14
C LEU A 656 -2.94 -3.12 8.96
N THR A 657 -2.38 -2.95 7.76
CA THR A 657 -2.84 -3.65 6.54
C THR A 657 -2.50 -5.14 6.58
N VAL A 658 -1.35 -5.50 7.17
CA VAL A 658 -0.96 -6.89 7.37
C VAL A 658 -1.88 -7.59 8.38
N VAL A 659 -2.18 -6.93 9.50
CA VAL A 659 -3.12 -7.45 10.52
C VAL A 659 -4.52 -7.60 9.92
N TRP A 660 -4.98 -6.63 9.12
CA TRP A 660 -6.26 -6.72 8.42
C TRP A 660 -6.36 -7.96 7.51
N PHE A 661 -5.33 -8.23 6.70
CA PHE A 661 -5.28 -9.43 5.86
C PHE A 661 -5.23 -10.71 6.70
N LEU A 662 -4.45 -10.73 7.78
CA LEU A 662 -4.36 -11.89 8.67
C LEU A 662 -5.72 -12.23 9.31
N MET A 663 -6.43 -11.20 9.79
CA MET A 663 -7.79 -11.35 10.31
C MET A 663 -8.75 -11.88 9.25
N ALA A 664 -8.66 -11.39 8.00
CA ALA A 664 -9.46 -11.90 6.92
C ALA A 664 -9.18 -13.39 6.69
N HIS A 665 -7.92 -13.80 6.53
CA HIS A 665 -7.57 -15.19 6.28
C HIS A 665 -7.99 -16.16 7.38
N LEU A 666 -7.94 -15.73 8.64
CA LEU A 666 -8.41 -16.51 9.80
C LEU A 666 -9.93 -16.42 10.01
N GLY A 667 -10.67 -15.77 9.10
CA GLY A 667 -12.13 -15.76 9.05
C GLY A 667 -12.81 -14.75 9.98
N MET A 668 -12.07 -13.75 10.47
CA MET A 668 -12.51 -12.71 11.43
C MET A 668 -12.78 -11.33 10.79
N GLY A 669 -12.86 -11.27 9.46
CA GLY A 669 -13.18 -10.04 8.73
C GLY A 669 -14.67 -9.70 8.74
N GLU A 670 -15.04 -8.42 8.77
CA GLU A 670 -16.43 -7.96 8.58
C GLU A 670 -16.94 -8.17 7.15
N GLN A 671 -16.03 -8.50 6.23
CA GLN A 671 -16.29 -8.69 4.81
C GLN A 671 -16.87 -10.07 4.46
N TYR A 672 -17.14 -10.92 5.46
CA TYR A 672 -17.83 -12.19 5.32
C TYR A 672 -19.31 -12.01 5.65
N ARG A 673 -20.21 -12.28 4.70
CA ARG A 673 -21.66 -12.25 4.94
C ARG A 673 -22.03 -13.37 5.91
N ILE A 674 -22.32 -13.01 7.15
CA ILE A 674 -22.91 -13.90 8.15
C ILE A 674 -24.10 -13.16 8.74
N GLU A 675 -25.27 -13.28 8.11
CA GLU A 675 -26.52 -12.80 8.71
C GLU A 675 -27.51 -13.94 9.01
N ALA A 676 -27.42 -15.09 8.32
CA ALA A 676 -28.27 -16.25 8.65
C ALA A 676 -27.66 -17.64 8.30
N GLY A 677 -26.41 -17.71 7.84
CA GLY A 677 -25.84 -18.94 7.25
C GLY A 677 -26.47 -19.31 5.90
N HIS A 678 -25.90 -20.28 5.18
CA HIS A 678 -26.52 -20.83 3.96
C HIS A 678 -27.42 -22.02 4.28
N ALA A 679 -28.27 -21.87 5.30
CA ALA A 679 -29.27 -22.88 5.59
C ALA A 679 -30.23 -22.95 4.38
N ARG A 680 -30.38 -24.14 3.79
CA ARG A 680 -31.26 -24.33 2.64
C ARG A 680 -32.53 -25.02 3.11
N ALA A 681 -33.66 -24.38 2.86
CA ALA A 681 -34.94 -25.04 3.03
C ALA A 681 -35.05 -26.18 2.01
N LYS A 682 -35.28 -27.39 2.49
CA LYS A 682 -35.70 -28.53 1.68
C LYS A 682 -37.13 -28.88 2.00
N LEU A 683 -37.90 -29.14 0.95
CA LEU A 683 -39.21 -29.73 1.05
C LEU A 683 -39.04 -31.25 1.14
N ILE A 684 -39.38 -31.84 2.28
CA ILE A 684 -39.45 -33.29 2.45
C ILE A 684 -40.92 -33.69 2.32
N VAL A 685 -41.19 -34.63 1.41
CA VAL A 685 -42.52 -35.17 1.17
C VAL A 685 -42.48 -36.66 1.50
N GLU A 686 -43.16 -37.07 2.56
CA GLU A 686 -43.27 -38.49 2.91
C GLU A 686 -44.37 -39.14 2.05
N LYS A 687 -44.04 -40.28 1.42
CA LYS A 687 -45.03 -41.13 0.77
C LYS A 687 -45.54 -42.12 1.82
N ASN A 688 -46.85 -42.12 2.06
CA ASN A 688 -47.54 -43.13 2.85
C ASN A 688 -47.37 -44.53 2.26
#